data_AF-A0A8B6HAX3-F1
#
_entry.id   AF-A0A8B6HAX3-F1
#
_cell.length_a   1.000
_cell.length_b   1.000
_cell.length_c   1.000
_cell.angle_alpha   90.00
_cell.angle_beta   90.00
_cell.angle_gamma   90.00
#
_symmetry.space_group_name_H-M   'P 1'
#
loop_
_entity.id
_entity.type
_entity.pdbx_description
1 polymer ?
#
loop_
_entity_poly.entity_id
_entity_poly.type
_entity_poly.pdbx_seq_one_letter_code
_entity_poly.pdbx_strand_id
1 'polypeptide(L)'
;MDSDQSKESEYCVVQDATGKNRFQCKRCYRQLSSKHSVLYHLHSAHNMSPVKRAKKKYLEDTSIEIPRTTLISRRQKQGPLELAETSTSERSSIENAVESATEHREMAEIDINIDPTSVTDFSSFDFNEQHSEQICIDSSRDFSDTEMESQSGIWEDVLKNKNYIRNRYLQDNETITDITDGSLYRKLLSENDFLNGTDNTNLTAVINTDGVSLYSSSKVQLWPIFMAVNELNPCARFARENVILAGIWQGKGKPPFNTFIGSFCKLMNDLYDTGITEKLNGEETTVKLKVICGIYDLPAKAAILNMTQYNGSDSCITCEEPGKTVKQGKGTSRCFPYRETAEKYPNRNQAGVKLAMERGTERNRIKGFKGTSPLLDLKNFDIVSGTPPDYMHGVLLGVTKTLLYKWFSSTESKKEYFIGDKVKLISKRLNSIKPPESMERLPRDLEKNYTHFKATELQAWLIYYGIPCVEGILPNKYLEHFACLAEGVYFLLGDKISKNDLQRAHILLDAFFRNFSNLYPAGSCGLNVHNIGMHMVEYVRVLGPLWSWSCFPFEDCNSMITKTVHGTGDVTKQVMKIKEAQALLRNNLPLIFKGKNWKNLKPVANCEIAGAITEVPKDENTNFILEELGLSDTSCIKKVDRVMLNGKKMYSGSYTRMKRRICNTFLTKRGIACSVKYFIFHEQTQLIFALVIPLYLTEYRIGELRAGKYLFTSTACDKCKLLLVNELEENLWYIDPKVNGKIFIAKMPNSYGHSVFK
;
A
#
# COMPACT_ATOMS: atom_id res chain seq x y z
N MET A 1 29.10 20.65 -38.41
CA MET A 1 27.62 20.68 -38.40
C MET A 1 27.04 19.32 -38.83
N ASP A 2 27.65 18.19 -38.42
CA ASP A 2 27.83 17.06 -39.37
C ASP A 2 27.03 15.79 -39.03
N SER A 3 26.18 15.82 -38.01
CA SER A 3 25.38 14.65 -37.58
C SER A 3 24.01 14.52 -38.24
N ASP A 4 23.53 15.54 -38.95
CA ASP A 4 22.22 15.53 -39.62
C ASP A 4 22.30 15.14 -41.11
N GLN A 5 23.37 15.53 -41.82
CA GLN A 5 23.54 15.20 -43.25
C GLN A 5 23.61 13.69 -43.52
N SER A 6 24.16 12.89 -42.60
CA SER A 6 24.28 11.43 -42.76
C SER A 6 22.97 10.64 -42.64
N LYS A 7 21.84 11.30 -42.34
CA LYS A 7 20.51 10.66 -42.20
C LYS A 7 19.47 11.12 -43.21
N GLU A 8 19.71 12.21 -43.94
CA GLU A 8 18.85 12.60 -45.07
C GLU A 8 18.99 11.63 -46.26
N SER A 9 20.06 10.83 -46.30
CA SER A 9 20.27 9.75 -47.26
C SER A 9 19.30 8.57 -47.09
N GLU A 10 18.75 8.34 -45.89
CA GLU A 10 17.99 7.13 -45.50
C GLU A 10 16.47 7.21 -45.76
N TYR A 11 15.98 8.36 -46.20
CA TYR A 11 14.62 8.55 -46.68
C TYR A 11 14.63 9.35 -48.00
N CYS A 12 13.53 9.31 -48.74
CA CYS A 12 13.28 10.20 -49.88
C CYS A 12 11.97 10.96 -49.67
N VAL A 13 11.79 12.05 -50.42
CA VAL A 13 10.50 12.74 -50.53
C VAL A 13 9.81 12.24 -51.80
N VAL A 14 8.56 11.82 -51.65
CA VAL A 14 7.70 11.33 -52.75
C VAL A 14 6.35 12.02 -52.65
N GLN A 15 5.66 12.26 -53.76
CA GLN A 15 4.30 12.79 -53.73
C GLN A 15 3.30 11.63 -53.62
N ASP A 16 2.30 11.78 -52.73
CA ASP A 16 1.14 10.89 -52.73
C ASP A 16 0.17 11.24 -53.87
N ALA A 17 -0.84 10.40 -54.09
CA ALA A 17 -1.84 10.59 -55.15
C ALA A 17 -2.68 11.89 -55.00
N THR A 18 -2.51 12.64 -53.92
CA THR A 18 -3.14 13.97 -53.71
C THR A 18 -2.15 15.14 -53.94
N GLY A 19 -0.98 14.86 -54.50
CA GLY A 19 0.09 15.83 -54.75
C GLY A 19 0.86 16.27 -53.50
N LYS A 20 0.63 15.64 -52.34
CA LYS A 20 1.26 16.03 -51.07
C LYS A 20 2.58 15.30 -50.86
N ASN A 21 3.62 16.07 -50.51
CA ASN A 21 4.93 15.54 -50.17
C ASN A 21 4.86 14.63 -48.92
N ARG A 22 5.25 13.38 -49.08
CA ARG A 22 5.46 12.36 -48.04
C ARG A 22 6.94 12.03 -47.93
N PHE A 23 7.33 11.62 -46.73
CA PHE A 23 8.69 11.19 -46.42
C PHE A 23 8.71 9.67 -46.37
N GLN A 24 9.32 9.03 -47.36
CA GLN A 24 9.37 7.58 -47.51
C GLN A 24 10.69 7.03 -46.97
N CYS A 25 10.61 6.11 -46.00
CA CYS A 25 11.78 5.35 -45.53
C CYS A 25 12.32 4.48 -46.66
N LYS A 26 13.60 4.62 -47.05
CA LYS A 26 14.18 3.81 -48.15
C LYS A 26 14.35 2.33 -47.79
N ARG A 27 14.34 1.97 -46.51
CA ARG A 27 14.55 0.58 -46.04
C ARG A 27 13.32 -0.30 -46.08
N CYS A 28 12.13 0.29 -45.89
CA CYS A 28 10.86 -0.45 -45.80
C CYS A 28 9.71 0.21 -46.59
N TYR A 29 10.03 1.24 -47.39
CA TYR A 29 9.11 1.98 -48.27
C TYR A 29 7.89 2.61 -47.57
N ARG A 30 7.88 2.67 -46.23
CA ARG A 30 6.81 3.29 -45.44
C ARG A 30 6.81 4.81 -45.62
N GLN A 31 5.70 5.34 -46.14
CA GLN A 31 5.46 6.77 -46.31
C GLN A 31 4.90 7.40 -45.03
N LEU A 32 5.44 8.56 -44.65
CA LEU A 32 5.09 9.28 -43.42
C LEU A 32 4.85 10.76 -43.71
N SER A 33 4.00 11.40 -42.90
CA SER A 33 3.52 12.78 -43.14
C SER A 33 4.52 13.89 -42.81
N SER A 34 5.65 13.58 -42.17
CA SER A 34 6.67 14.58 -41.84
C SER A 34 8.09 14.00 -41.76
N LYS A 35 9.11 14.85 -41.97
CA LYS A 35 10.52 14.52 -41.74
C LYS A 35 10.78 14.01 -40.32
N HIS A 36 10.10 14.57 -39.31
CA HIS A 36 10.24 14.11 -37.92
C HIS A 36 9.68 12.70 -37.74
N SER A 37 8.56 12.38 -38.38
CA SER A 37 7.95 11.05 -38.34
C SER A 37 8.83 9.99 -38.99
N VAL A 38 9.48 10.26 -40.13
CA VAL A 38 10.38 9.28 -40.78
C VAL A 38 11.67 9.07 -39.98
N LEU A 39 12.23 10.12 -39.37
CA LEU A 39 13.39 9.99 -38.49
C LEU A 39 13.07 9.24 -37.19
N TYR A 40 11.89 9.45 -36.60
CA TYR A 40 11.44 8.64 -35.46
C TYR A 40 11.21 7.19 -35.86
N HIS A 41 10.64 6.93 -37.04
CA HIS A 41 10.44 5.58 -37.56
C HIS A 41 11.76 4.85 -37.84
N LEU A 42 12.76 5.52 -38.44
CA LEU A 42 14.12 4.99 -38.61
C LEU A 42 14.76 4.64 -37.25
N HIS A 43 14.51 5.43 -36.21
CA HIS A 43 14.94 5.09 -34.86
C HIS A 43 14.19 3.88 -34.28
N SER A 44 12.86 3.89 -34.29
CA SER A 44 12.05 2.90 -33.58
C SER A 44 11.89 1.55 -34.29
N ALA A 45 12.00 1.51 -35.62
CA ALA A 45 11.81 0.30 -36.42
C ALA A 45 13.11 -0.24 -37.04
N HIS A 46 14.15 0.59 -37.13
CA HIS A 46 15.44 0.22 -37.72
C HIS A 46 16.64 0.48 -36.77
N ASN A 47 16.38 0.70 -35.47
CA ASN A 47 17.36 0.87 -34.39
C ASN A 47 18.45 1.95 -34.64
N MET A 48 18.21 2.91 -35.54
CA MET A 48 19.17 3.98 -35.80
C MET A 48 19.22 4.96 -34.63
N SER A 49 20.42 5.29 -34.11
CA SER A 49 20.56 6.14 -32.90
C SER A 49 19.75 7.44 -32.96
N PRO A 50 19.13 7.88 -31.85
CA PRO A 50 18.15 8.98 -31.85
C PRO A 50 18.79 10.34 -32.17
N VAL A 51 17.99 11.26 -32.71
CA VAL A 51 18.40 12.64 -33.00
C VAL A 51 18.65 13.39 -31.68
N LYS A 52 19.90 13.80 -31.42
CA LYS A 52 20.20 14.73 -30.32
C LYS A 52 19.54 16.08 -30.64
N ARG A 53 18.56 16.48 -29.82
CA ARG A 53 17.92 17.79 -29.94
C ARG A 53 18.97 18.87 -29.68
N ALA A 54 19.25 19.72 -30.66
CA ALA A 54 20.15 20.86 -30.47
C ALA A 54 19.63 21.74 -29.32
N LYS A 55 20.54 22.16 -28.42
CA LYS A 55 20.20 23.09 -27.33
C LYS A 55 19.68 24.41 -27.93
N LYS A 56 18.68 24.99 -27.28
CA LYS A 56 18.14 26.31 -27.65
C LYS A 56 19.13 27.39 -27.22
N LYS A 57 19.89 27.97 -28.16
CA LYS A 57 20.96 28.94 -27.88
C LYS A 57 20.52 30.15 -27.03
N TYR A 58 19.28 30.62 -27.19
CA TYR A 58 18.70 31.71 -26.38
C TYR A 58 18.51 31.40 -24.88
N LEU A 59 18.80 30.18 -24.43
CA LEU A 59 18.86 29.83 -23.00
C LEU A 59 20.26 30.05 -22.39
N GLU A 60 21.28 30.24 -23.23
CA GLU A 60 22.69 30.38 -22.84
C GLU A 60 23.28 31.75 -23.26
N ASP A 61 22.60 32.47 -24.17
CA ASP A 61 22.93 33.84 -24.59
C ASP A 61 21.67 34.71 -24.56
N THR A 62 21.68 35.76 -23.73
CA THR A 62 20.56 36.69 -23.51
C THR A 62 20.42 37.77 -24.60
N SER A 63 21.39 37.88 -25.52
CA SER A 63 21.30 38.79 -26.67
C SER A 63 20.43 38.25 -27.81
N ILE A 64 20.11 36.95 -27.79
CA ILE A 64 19.33 36.28 -28.84
C ILE A 64 17.83 36.39 -28.56
N GLU A 65 17.10 37.11 -29.42
CA GLU A 65 15.66 37.32 -29.29
C GLU A 65 14.86 36.00 -29.29
N ILE A 66 13.90 35.86 -28.37
CA ILE A 66 13.13 34.61 -28.20
C ILE A 66 12.06 34.51 -29.31
N PRO A 67 12.01 33.42 -30.10
CA PRO A 67 11.05 33.28 -31.19
C PRO A 67 9.58 33.38 -30.72
N ARG A 68 8.80 34.24 -31.39
CA ARG A 68 7.41 34.61 -31.04
C ARG A 68 6.46 33.44 -30.77
N THR A 69 6.65 32.29 -31.41
CA THR A 69 5.86 31.07 -31.20
C THR A 69 5.97 30.51 -29.77
N THR A 70 6.99 30.90 -29.00
CA THR A 70 7.20 30.47 -27.61
C THR A 70 6.35 31.26 -26.60
N LEU A 71 5.78 32.41 -26.99
CA LEU A 71 5.08 33.35 -26.08
C LEU A 71 3.57 33.10 -25.94
N ILE A 72 2.99 32.20 -26.73
CA ILE A 72 1.53 32.08 -26.92
C ILE A 72 0.79 31.42 -25.73
N SER A 73 1.47 30.80 -24.76
CA SER A 73 0.83 30.16 -23.59
C SER A 73 0.53 31.10 -22.41
N ARG A 74 0.73 32.42 -22.55
CA ARG A 74 0.48 33.42 -21.49
C ARG A 74 -0.31 34.64 -21.99
N ARG A 75 -1.58 34.48 -22.37
CA ARG A 75 -2.54 35.59 -22.34
C ARG A 75 -3.88 35.21 -21.69
N GLN A 76 -4.47 36.22 -21.04
CA GLN A 76 -5.51 36.10 -20.01
C GLN A 76 -6.86 35.64 -20.55
N LYS A 77 -7.64 34.97 -19.69
CA LYS A 77 -9.11 35.13 -19.70
C LYS A 77 -9.42 36.54 -19.17
N GLN A 78 -9.61 37.50 -20.06
CA GLN A 78 -10.44 38.68 -19.75
C GLN A 78 -11.91 38.29 -19.88
N GLY A 79 -12.77 38.79 -18.98
CA GLY A 79 -14.21 38.59 -19.07
C GLY A 79 -14.87 39.58 -20.04
N PRO A 80 -16.16 39.39 -20.38
CA PRO A 80 -16.93 40.38 -21.12
C PRO A 80 -17.16 41.65 -20.29
N LEU A 81 -17.17 42.81 -20.96
CA LEU A 81 -17.59 44.09 -20.40
C LEU A 81 -19.11 44.27 -20.56
N GLU A 82 -19.69 44.89 -19.52
CA GLU A 82 -20.84 45.80 -19.51
C GLU A 82 -22.11 45.51 -20.33
N LEU A 83 -23.22 45.35 -19.60
CA LEU A 83 -24.36 46.25 -19.74
C LEU A 83 -24.78 46.68 -18.33
N ALA A 84 -25.06 47.97 -18.16
CA ALA A 84 -25.39 48.57 -16.87
C ALA A 84 -26.88 48.92 -16.81
N GLU A 85 -27.55 48.55 -15.73
CA GLU A 85 -28.77 49.23 -15.28
C GLU A 85 -28.71 49.45 -13.76
N THR A 86 -29.23 50.60 -13.34
CA THR A 86 -29.15 51.14 -11.99
C THR A 86 -30.39 50.82 -11.17
N SER A 87 -30.22 50.40 -9.92
CA SER A 87 -31.17 50.76 -8.86
C SER A 87 -30.49 50.88 -7.51
N THR A 88 -30.96 51.86 -6.75
CA THR A 88 -30.50 52.29 -5.42
C THR A 88 -31.37 51.72 -4.30
N SER A 89 -30.95 51.97 -3.05
CA SER A 89 -31.47 51.45 -1.76
C SER A 89 -30.87 50.09 -1.34
N GLU A 90 -30.55 49.83 -0.07
CA GLU A 90 -30.87 50.59 1.15
C GLU A 90 -29.75 50.48 2.23
N ARG A 91 -29.75 51.42 3.20
CA ARG A 91 -28.80 51.50 4.33
C ARG A 91 -29.47 51.05 5.64
N SER A 92 -28.66 50.77 6.67
CA SER A 92 -29.07 50.32 8.02
C SER A 92 -29.63 48.88 8.01
N SER A 93 -29.55 48.02 9.02
CA SER A 93 -29.29 48.11 10.47
C SER A 93 -28.61 46.78 10.92
N ILE A 94 -28.02 46.57 12.11
CA ILE A 94 -27.82 47.37 13.33
C ILE A 94 -26.53 46.84 14.05
N GLU A 95 -25.95 47.59 15.00
CA GLU A 95 -24.84 47.12 15.87
C GLU A 95 -25.33 46.60 17.24
N ASN A 96 -24.41 45.97 17.99
CA ASN A 96 -24.47 45.66 19.44
C ASN A 96 -25.24 44.40 19.89
N ALA A 97 -24.46 43.44 20.42
CA ALA A 97 -24.62 42.95 21.79
C ALA A 97 -23.29 42.34 22.27
N VAL A 98 -22.72 42.90 23.33
CA VAL A 98 -21.61 42.37 24.13
C VAL A 98 -22.13 42.16 25.55
N GLU A 99 -21.43 41.33 26.33
CA GLU A 99 -21.52 41.17 27.81
C GLU A 99 -22.51 40.18 28.44
N SER A 100 -22.08 39.70 29.62
CA SER A 100 -22.57 38.58 30.45
C SER A 100 -22.40 37.17 29.82
N ALA A 101 -21.95 36.13 30.54
CA ALA A 101 -21.63 36.01 31.97
C ALA A 101 -20.35 35.20 32.24
N THR A 102 -19.63 35.58 33.30
CA THR A 102 -18.65 34.76 34.02
C THR A 102 -19.34 33.90 35.09
N GLU A 103 -18.57 33.00 35.73
CA GLU A 103 -18.98 32.01 36.76
C GLU A 103 -19.66 30.76 36.14
N HIS A 104 -19.35 29.51 36.53
CA HIS A 104 -18.53 28.98 37.64
C HIS A 104 -17.40 28.05 37.17
N ARG A 105 -16.45 27.78 38.07
CA ARG A 105 -15.23 27.00 37.87
C ARG A 105 -15.18 25.86 38.88
N GLU A 106 -15.30 24.62 38.43
CA GLU A 106 -14.99 23.43 39.23
C GLU A 106 -14.36 22.36 38.31
N MET A 107 -13.07 22.12 38.48
CA MET A 107 -12.34 21.02 37.86
C MET A 107 -12.09 19.97 38.93
N ALA A 108 -12.54 18.74 38.69
CA ALA A 108 -12.11 17.59 39.46
C ALA A 108 -10.79 17.08 38.87
N GLU A 109 -9.67 17.38 39.53
CA GLU A 109 -8.39 16.74 39.26
C GLU A 109 -8.43 15.30 39.78
N ILE A 110 -8.09 14.33 38.92
CA ILE A 110 -7.83 12.95 39.32
C ILE A 110 -6.33 12.72 39.15
N ASP A 111 -5.58 12.89 40.23
CA ASP A 111 -4.18 12.53 40.31
C ASP A 111 -4.00 11.01 40.19
N ILE A 112 -3.47 10.55 39.05
CA ILE A 112 -2.90 9.21 38.94
C ILE A 112 -1.40 9.35 39.19
N ASN A 113 -1.04 9.31 40.47
CA ASN A 113 0.33 9.37 40.94
C ASN A 113 1.06 8.06 40.57
N ILE A 114 1.96 8.12 39.57
CA ILE A 114 2.84 7.00 39.21
C ILE A 114 4.27 7.38 39.58
N ASP A 115 4.79 6.67 40.58
CA ASP A 115 6.14 6.81 41.13
C ASP A 115 7.23 6.67 40.03
N PRO A 116 8.13 7.66 39.87
CA PRO A 116 9.21 7.63 38.89
C PRO A 116 10.49 6.92 39.37
N THR A 117 10.44 6.05 40.40
CA THR A 117 11.62 5.36 40.96
C THR A 117 11.58 3.83 40.92
N SER A 118 11.64 3.26 39.72
CA SER A 118 12.05 1.86 39.50
C SER A 118 12.97 1.70 38.29
N VAL A 119 14.12 2.39 38.32
CA VAL A 119 15.26 2.09 37.45
C VAL A 119 15.88 0.78 37.94
N THR A 120 15.57 -0.34 37.31
CA THR A 120 16.29 -1.60 37.52
C THR A 120 17.54 -1.63 36.65
N ASP A 121 18.71 -1.59 37.30
CA ASP A 121 20.00 -1.81 36.63
C ASP A 121 20.04 -3.19 35.97
N PHE A 122 20.15 -3.22 34.65
CA PHE A 122 20.39 -4.44 33.88
C PHE A 122 21.90 -4.65 33.63
N SER A 123 22.66 -4.80 34.72
CA SER A 123 24.12 -4.99 34.68
C SER A 123 24.63 -6.23 35.41
N SER A 124 23.84 -7.31 35.47
CA SER A 124 24.32 -8.68 35.74
C SER A 124 23.23 -9.71 35.49
N PHE A 125 23.37 -10.55 34.46
CA PHE A 125 22.67 -11.83 34.37
C PHE A 125 23.59 -12.84 33.70
N ASP A 126 24.04 -13.82 34.49
CA ASP A 126 24.90 -14.89 34.02
C ASP A 126 24.15 -15.85 33.09
N PHE A 127 24.80 -16.22 31.99
CA PHE A 127 24.32 -17.23 31.06
C PHE A 127 24.81 -18.61 31.50
N ASN A 128 24.25 -19.17 32.58
CA ASN A 128 24.31 -20.60 32.88
C ASN A 128 23.38 -20.96 34.05
N GLU A 129 22.16 -21.40 33.76
CA GLU A 129 21.55 -22.51 34.52
C GLU A 129 20.42 -23.15 33.71
N GLN A 130 20.29 -24.47 33.84
CA GLN A 130 19.37 -25.29 33.07
C GLN A 130 18.11 -25.56 33.88
N HIS A 131 16.93 -25.34 33.30
CA HIS A 131 15.74 -26.10 33.68
C HIS A 131 15.02 -26.62 32.44
N SER A 132 14.96 -27.95 32.38
CA SER A 132 14.34 -28.72 31.32
C SER A 132 12.87 -28.96 31.62
N GLU A 133 11.96 -28.33 30.87
CA GLU A 133 10.61 -28.83 30.69
C GLU A 133 10.37 -29.16 29.21
N GLN A 134 10.18 -30.44 28.95
CA GLN A 134 10.25 -31.04 27.63
C GLN A 134 8.84 -31.12 27.02
N ILE A 135 8.40 -30.03 26.38
CA ILE A 135 7.20 -30.06 25.53
C ILE A 135 7.58 -30.70 24.19
N CYS A 136 7.31 -32.00 24.07
CA CYS A 136 7.47 -32.75 22.83
C CYS A 136 6.51 -32.22 21.74
N ILE A 137 7.04 -31.42 20.83
CA ILE A 137 6.41 -31.20 19.52
C ILE A 137 7.08 -32.19 18.57
N ASP A 138 6.31 -33.16 18.09
CA ASP A 138 6.81 -34.27 17.28
C ASP A 138 7.35 -33.76 15.93
N SER A 139 8.69 -33.69 15.82
CA SER A 139 9.40 -33.25 14.63
C SER A 139 10.05 -34.43 13.92
N SER A 140 9.22 -35.36 13.46
CA SER A 140 9.62 -36.50 12.62
C SER A 140 8.89 -36.43 11.26
N ARG A 141 9.57 -35.83 10.27
CA ARG A 141 9.30 -36.08 8.85
C ARG A 141 10.62 -36.47 8.20
N ASP A 142 10.81 -37.78 8.04
CA ASP A 142 11.97 -38.33 7.35
C ASP A 142 12.03 -37.81 5.91
N PHE A 143 13.20 -37.30 5.53
CA PHE A 143 13.50 -36.92 4.16
C PHE A 143 14.08 -38.14 3.43
N SER A 144 13.20 -38.94 2.83
CA SER A 144 13.56 -39.94 1.82
C SER A 144 12.62 -39.84 0.63
N ASP A 145 13.23 -39.87 -0.56
CA ASP A 145 12.64 -39.88 -1.89
C ASP A 145 11.84 -38.66 -2.35
N THR A 146 12.19 -38.22 -3.56
CA THR A 146 11.50 -37.15 -4.30
C THR A 146 10.18 -37.68 -4.85
N GLU A 147 9.17 -37.80 -3.99
CA GLU A 147 7.80 -37.71 -4.47
C GLU A 147 7.59 -36.30 -5.05
N MET A 148 7.13 -36.26 -6.29
CA MET A 148 6.63 -35.05 -6.91
C MET A 148 5.30 -34.73 -6.24
N GLU A 149 5.34 -34.02 -5.10
CA GLU A 149 4.17 -33.61 -4.32
C GLU A 149 3.06 -33.16 -5.27
N SER A 150 1.97 -33.92 -5.32
CA SER A 150 0.78 -33.56 -6.07
C SER A 150 0.34 -32.18 -5.59
N GLN A 151 0.29 -31.19 -6.49
CA GLN A 151 -0.16 -29.85 -6.15
C GLN A 151 -1.55 -29.95 -5.53
N SER A 152 -1.65 -29.71 -4.23
CA SER A 152 -2.91 -29.62 -3.52
C SER A 152 -3.80 -28.63 -4.25
N GLY A 153 -5.03 -29.04 -4.57
CA GLY A 153 -5.94 -28.18 -5.31
C GLY A 153 -6.24 -26.88 -4.56
N ILE A 154 -6.61 -25.82 -5.27
CA ILE A 154 -7.01 -24.54 -4.65
C ILE A 154 -8.13 -24.71 -3.60
N TRP A 155 -8.94 -25.77 -3.75
CA TRP A 155 -9.97 -26.16 -2.79
C TRP A 155 -9.40 -26.72 -1.47
N GLU A 156 -8.32 -27.48 -1.52
CA GLU A 156 -7.62 -27.99 -0.32
C GLU A 156 -6.98 -26.84 0.47
N ASP A 157 -6.38 -25.87 -0.24
CA ASP A 157 -5.86 -24.63 0.37
C ASP A 157 -6.97 -23.85 1.10
N VAL A 158 -8.15 -23.75 0.48
CA VAL A 158 -9.35 -23.17 1.10
C VAL A 158 -9.75 -23.96 2.34
N LEU A 159 -9.96 -25.27 2.26
CA LEU A 159 -10.39 -26.10 3.40
C LEU A 159 -9.39 -26.03 4.57
N LYS A 160 -8.09 -26.13 4.27
CA LYS A 160 -7.00 -26.00 5.25
C LYS A 160 -7.04 -24.66 5.97
N ASN A 161 -7.21 -23.56 5.24
CA ASN A 161 -7.29 -22.23 5.82
C ASN A 161 -8.62 -21.99 6.56
N LYS A 162 -9.75 -22.55 6.10
CA LYS A 162 -11.03 -22.52 6.84
C LYS A 162 -10.96 -23.22 8.19
N ASN A 163 -10.27 -24.35 8.27
CA ASN A 163 -10.02 -25.04 9.54
C ASN A 163 -9.15 -24.19 10.48
N TYR A 164 -8.10 -23.55 9.95
CA TYR A 164 -7.29 -22.59 10.69
C TYR A 164 -8.12 -21.39 11.22
N ILE A 165 -8.97 -20.80 10.38
CA ILE A 165 -9.88 -19.69 10.75
C ILE A 165 -10.84 -20.12 11.87
N ARG A 166 -11.48 -21.30 11.74
CA ARG A 166 -12.41 -21.81 12.77
C ARG A 166 -11.72 -22.07 14.10
N ASN A 167 -10.52 -22.66 14.10
CA ASN A 167 -9.74 -22.87 15.32
C ASN A 167 -9.44 -21.54 16.04
N ARG A 168 -9.05 -20.48 15.30
CA ARG A 168 -8.81 -19.15 15.89
C ARG A 168 -10.08 -18.45 16.38
N TYR A 169 -11.21 -18.68 15.72
CA TYR A 169 -12.53 -18.18 16.17
C TYR A 169 -12.94 -18.79 17.51
N LEU A 170 -12.80 -20.12 17.65
CA LEU A 170 -13.16 -20.87 18.86
C LEU A 170 -12.25 -20.59 20.07
N GLN A 171 -10.99 -20.20 19.84
CA GLN A 171 -10.01 -19.87 20.89
C GLN A 171 -10.18 -18.46 21.50
N ASP A 172 -11.28 -17.76 21.18
CA ASP A 172 -11.60 -16.36 21.55
C ASP A 172 -10.40 -15.39 21.51
N ASN A 173 -9.70 -15.38 20.38
CA ASN A 173 -8.63 -14.40 20.17
C ASN A 173 -9.21 -13.03 19.83
N GLU A 174 -9.08 -12.08 20.76
CA GLU A 174 -9.31 -10.65 20.57
C GLU A 174 -8.34 -9.98 19.56
N THR A 175 -7.40 -10.75 19.02
CA THR A 175 -6.37 -10.30 18.08
C THR A 175 -6.87 -10.43 16.65
N ILE A 176 -6.88 -9.31 15.93
CA ILE A 176 -7.21 -9.24 14.52
C ILE A 176 -5.96 -9.53 13.69
N THR A 177 -6.01 -10.55 12.83
CA THR A 177 -4.89 -10.98 11.96
C THR A 177 -5.22 -10.96 10.48
N ASP A 178 -6.51 -10.99 10.11
CA ASP A 178 -6.98 -11.03 8.72
C ASP A 178 -8.43 -10.49 8.60
N ILE A 179 -8.96 -10.35 7.37
CA ILE A 179 -10.39 -10.05 7.14
C ILE A 179 -11.33 -11.06 7.81
N THR A 180 -10.85 -12.30 7.96
CA THR A 180 -11.56 -13.40 8.62
C THR A 180 -11.71 -13.22 10.15
N ASP A 181 -11.05 -12.21 10.73
CA ASP A 181 -11.22 -11.81 12.14
C ASP A 181 -12.10 -10.58 12.34
N GLY A 182 -12.43 -9.86 11.26
CA GLY A 182 -13.33 -8.72 11.33
C GLY A 182 -14.70 -9.14 11.89
N SER A 183 -15.32 -8.29 12.70
CA SER A 183 -16.60 -8.61 13.35
C SER A 183 -17.70 -8.99 12.35
N LEU A 184 -17.64 -8.46 11.12
CA LEU A 184 -18.54 -8.83 10.03
C LEU A 184 -18.38 -10.29 9.59
N TYR A 185 -17.15 -10.78 9.47
CA TYR A 185 -16.86 -12.18 9.12
C TYR A 185 -17.13 -13.11 10.30
N ARG A 186 -16.67 -12.76 11.51
CA ARG A 186 -16.89 -13.55 12.73
C ARG A 186 -18.36 -13.82 12.99
N LYS A 187 -19.25 -12.87 12.67
CA LYS A 187 -20.71 -13.09 12.72
C LYS A 187 -21.15 -14.26 11.84
N LEU A 188 -20.60 -14.41 10.63
CA LEU A 188 -20.97 -15.49 9.70
C LEU A 188 -20.50 -16.87 10.18
N LEU A 189 -19.58 -16.93 11.14
CA LEU A 189 -19.15 -18.17 11.82
C LEU A 189 -20.03 -18.53 13.02
N SER A 190 -20.98 -17.68 13.45
CA SER A 190 -21.87 -18.05 14.55
C SER A 190 -22.75 -19.25 14.18
N GLU A 191 -23.27 -19.94 15.18
CA GLU A 191 -24.16 -21.09 15.00
C GLU A 191 -25.31 -20.76 14.04
N ASN A 192 -25.53 -21.61 13.03
CA ASN A 192 -26.55 -21.46 11.99
C ASN A 192 -26.43 -20.24 11.05
N ASP A 193 -25.34 -19.45 11.09
CA ASP A 193 -25.05 -18.41 10.06
C ASP A 193 -24.24 -19.00 8.88
N PHE A 194 -24.04 -18.21 7.83
CA PHE A 194 -23.69 -18.61 6.47
C PHE A 194 -22.42 -19.47 6.33
N LEU A 195 -21.40 -19.28 7.17
CA LEU A 195 -20.15 -20.05 7.13
C LEU A 195 -20.12 -21.23 8.12
N ASN A 196 -21.16 -21.39 8.93
CA ASN A 196 -21.29 -22.45 9.92
C ASN A 196 -22.42 -23.45 9.59
N GLY A 197 -22.74 -23.59 8.29
CA GLY A 197 -23.54 -24.70 7.79
C GLY A 197 -22.82 -26.06 7.91
N THR A 198 -23.59 -27.14 7.83
CA THR A 198 -23.16 -28.54 8.06
C THR A 198 -21.88 -28.93 7.35
N ASP A 199 -21.71 -28.50 6.10
CA ASP A 199 -20.70 -29.06 5.20
C ASP A 199 -19.40 -28.22 5.16
N ASN A 200 -19.36 -27.06 5.84
CA ASN A 200 -18.22 -26.12 5.81
C ASN A 200 -17.77 -25.71 4.38
N THR A 201 -18.65 -25.68 3.39
CA THR A 201 -18.30 -25.40 1.99
C THR A 201 -18.33 -23.90 1.64
N ASN A 202 -19.28 -23.16 2.21
CA ASN A 202 -19.59 -21.78 1.82
C ASN A 202 -18.40 -20.80 1.96
N LEU A 203 -18.34 -19.80 1.08
CA LEU A 203 -17.23 -18.86 0.94
C LEU A 203 -17.69 -17.41 1.01
N THR A 204 -16.78 -16.49 1.29
CA THR A 204 -16.99 -15.06 1.20
C THR A 204 -16.01 -14.39 0.25
N ALA A 205 -16.40 -13.24 -0.28
CA ALA A 205 -15.54 -12.47 -1.18
C ALA A 205 -15.54 -10.96 -0.90
N VAL A 206 -14.41 -10.35 -1.26
CA VAL A 206 -14.31 -8.91 -1.51
C VAL A 206 -14.41 -8.63 -3.01
N ILE A 207 -15.01 -7.51 -3.39
CA ILE A 207 -15.14 -7.06 -4.78
C ILE A 207 -14.50 -5.68 -5.01
N ASN A 208 -14.10 -5.42 -6.24
CA ASN A 208 -13.58 -4.12 -6.68
C ASN A 208 -14.07 -3.81 -8.10
N THR A 209 -14.26 -2.52 -8.40
CA THR A 209 -14.36 -2.02 -9.78
C THR A 209 -13.79 -0.61 -9.87
N ASP A 210 -13.04 -0.33 -10.93
CA ASP A 210 -12.51 1.00 -11.26
C ASP A 210 -12.39 1.19 -12.78
N GLY A 211 -12.34 2.45 -13.23
CA GLY A 211 -12.34 2.86 -14.63
C GLY A 211 -10.96 2.98 -15.24
N VAL A 212 -10.52 1.95 -15.97
CA VAL A 212 -9.23 1.94 -16.65
C VAL A 212 -9.33 2.60 -18.03
N SER A 213 -8.53 3.64 -18.27
CA SER A 213 -8.50 4.34 -19.57
C SER A 213 -7.65 3.58 -20.58
N LEU A 214 -8.26 3.15 -21.69
CA LEU A 214 -7.57 2.33 -22.71
C LEU A 214 -6.61 3.11 -23.61
N TYR A 215 -6.96 4.35 -23.96
CA TYR A 215 -6.18 5.17 -24.88
C TYR A 215 -6.13 6.61 -24.38
N SER A 216 -4.95 7.23 -24.40
CA SER A 216 -4.71 8.58 -23.88
C SER A 216 -5.51 9.70 -24.57
N SER A 217 -6.03 9.45 -25.78
CA SER A 217 -6.83 10.38 -26.58
C SER A 217 -8.32 10.01 -26.68
N SER A 218 -8.77 8.93 -26.03
CA SER A 218 -10.14 8.43 -26.13
C SER A 218 -10.89 8.55 -24.81
N LYS A 219 -12.21 8.77 -24.88
CA LYS A 219 -13.12 8.67 -23.73
C LYS A 219 -13.54 7.24 -23.42
N VAL A 220 -13.00 6.24 -24.13
CA VAL A 220 -13.32 4.82 -23.91
C VAL A 220 -12.57 4.29 -22.71
N GLN A 221 -13.32 3.70 -21.77
CA GLN A 221 -12.82 3.08 -20.54
C GLN A 221 -13.22 1.61 -20.51
N LEU A 222 -12.40 0.80 -19.83
CA LEU A 222 -12.82 -0.49 -19.29
C LEU A 222 -13.24 -0.32 -17.83
N TRP A 223 -14.26 -1.07 -17.43
CA TRP A 223 -14.68 -1.22 -16.04
C TRP A 223 -14.77 -2.72 -15.73
N PRO A 224 -13.68 -3.36 -15.27
CA PRO A 224 -13.74 -4.72 -14.75
C PRO A 224 -14.43 -4.75 -13.38
N ILE A 225 -15.08 -5.86 -13.06
CA ILE A 225 -15.46 -6.25 -11.70
C ILE A 225 -14.52 -7.38 -11.31
N PHE A 226 -13.68 -7.13 -10.32
CA PHE A 226 -12.82 -8.15 -9.72
C PHE A 226 -13.43 -8.69 -8.43
N MET A 227 -13.10 -9.93 -8.12
CA MET A 227 -13.52 -10.61 -6.89
C MET A 227 -12.37 -11.48 -6.35
N ALA A 228 -12.17 -11.48 -5.03
CA ALA A 228 -11.17 -12.31 -4.36
C ALA A 228 -11.81 -13.05 -3.17
N VAL A 229 -11.51 -14.35 -3.03
CA VAL A 229 -12.09 -15.26 -2.04
C VAL A 229 -11.34 -15.16 -0.70
N ASN A 230 -12.05 -14.83 0.38
CA ASN A 230 -11.43 -14.55 1.68
C ASN A 230 -10.86 -15.80 2.36
N GLU A 231 -11.42 -16.97 2.08
CA GLU A 231 -11.01 -18.23 2.67
C GLU A 231 -9.68 -18.76 2.11
N LEU A 232 -9.07 -18.08 1.12
CA LEU A 232 -7.66 -18.26 0.77
C LEU A 232 -6.75 -17.47 1.72
N ASN A 233 -5.54 -17.99 1.97
CA ASN A 233 -4.51 -17.23 2.71
C ASN A 233 -4.15 -15.93 1.97
N PRO A 234 -3.66 -14.87 2.65
CA PRO A 234 -3.49 -13.55 2.02
C PRO A 234 -2.63 -13.51 0.74
N CYS A 235 -1.56 -14.31 0.67
CA CYS A 235 -0.73 -14.41 -0.54
C CYS A 235 -1.48 -15.06 -1.70
N ALA A 236 -2.17 -16.18 -1.46
CA ALA A 236 -2.94 -16.88 -2.47
C ALA A 236 -4.20 -16.10 -2.88
N ARG A 237 -4.87 -15.42 -1.95
CA ARG A 237 -6.09 -14.62 -2.16
C ARG A 237 -5.92 -13.53 -3.21
N PHE A 238 -4.77 -12.86 -3.18
CA PHE A 238 -4.48 -11.70 -4.04
C PHE A 238 -3.49 -12.00 -5.18
N ALA A 239 -3.00 -13.24 -5.27
CA ALA A 239 -2.28 -13.73 -6.44
C ALA A 239 -3.15 -13.53 -7.70
N ARG A 240 -2.56 -12.98 -8.77
CA ARG A 240 -3.27 -12.59 -10.01
C ARG A 240 -4.01 -13.75 -10.69
N GLU A 241 -3.57 -14.96 -10.41
CA GLU A 241 -4.16 -16.22 -10.82
C GLU A 241 -5.50 -16.53 -10.16
N ASN A 242 -5.70 -16.08 -8.92
CA ASN A 242 -6.85 -16.40 -8.08
C ASN A 242 -7.85 -15.23 -7.95
N VAL A 243 -7.45 -14.01 -8.32
CA VAL A 243 -8.38 -12.88 -8.49
C VAL A 243 -9.26 -13.12 -9.72
N ILE A 244 -10.56 -13.29 -9.47
CA ILE A 244 -11.59 -13.61 -10.47
C ILE A 244 -12.00 -12.31 -11.18
N LEU A 245 -12.08 -12.36 -12.52
CA LEU A 245 -12.71 -11.31 -13.33
C LEU A 245 -14.20 -11.67 -13.51
N ALA A 246 -15.04 -11.21 -12.59
CA ALA A 246 -16.46 -11.54 -12.53
C ALA A 246 -17.32 -10.79 -13.56
N GLY A 247 -16.82 -9.69 -14.11
CA GLY A 247 -17.49 -8.93 -15.16
C GLY A 247 -16.56 -7.93 -15.82
N ILE A 248 -16.88 -7.49 -17.04
CA ILE A 248 -16.14 -6.44 -17.74
C ILE A 248 -17.08 -5.64 -18.65
N TRP A 249 -16.99 -4.31 -18.55
CA TRP A 249 -17.68 -3.38 -19.44
C TRP A 249 -16.67 -2.56 -20.24
N GLN A 250 -17.00 -2.27 -21.51
CA GLN A 250 -16.26 -1.35 -22.38
C GLN A 250 -17.23 -0.33 -22.96
N GLY A 251 -16.89 0.96 -22.85
CA GLY A 251 -17.71 2.02 -23.45
C GLY A 251 -17.16 3.41 -23.20
N LYS A 252 -17.89 4.44 -23.63
CA LYS A 252 -17.49 5.85 -23.48
C LYS A 252 -17.93 6.36 -22.10
N GLY A 253 -16.99 6.70 -21.24
CA GLY A 253 -17.27 7.14 -19.86
C GLY A 253 -17.50 5.98 -18.90
N LYS A 254 -18.38 6.17 -17.91
CA LYS A 254 -18.72 5.17 -16.89
C LYS A 254 -19.84 4.22 -17.37
N PRO A 255 -19.92 2.97 -16.87
CA PRO A 255 -21.03 2.08 -17.15
C PRO A 255 -22.34 2.60 -16.55
N PRO A 256 -23.51 2.16 -17.07
CA PRO A 256 -24.77 2.30 -16.37
C PRO A 256 -24.77 1.36 -15.14
N PHE A 257 -24.25 1.84 -14.00
CA PHE A 257 -23.97 1.00 -12.82
C PHE A 257 -25.17 0.18 -12.36
N ASN A 258 -26.39 0.75 -12.34
CA ASN A 258 -27.60 0.01 -11.93
C ASN A 258 -27.85 -1.23 -12.82
N THR A 259 -27.53 -1.16 -14.11
CA THR A 259 -27.61 -2.32 -15.01
C THR A 259 -26.40 -3.23 -14.86
N PHE A 260 -25.18 -2.68 -14.91
CA PHE A 260 -23.95 -3.46 -14.93
C PHE A 260 -23.68 -4.19 -13.61
N ILE A 261 -23.74 -3.47 -12.49
CA ILE A 261 -23.59 -4.04 -11.15
C ILE A 261 -24.87 -4.79 -10.76
N GLY A 262 -26.07 -4.32 -11.13
CA GLY A 262 -27.31 -5.05 -10.84
C GLY A 262 -27.37 -6.44 -11.47
N SER A 263 -26.84 -6.62 -12.69
CA SER A 263 -26.65 -7.96 -13.28
C SER A 263 -25.69 -8.84 -12.48
N PHE A 264 -24.59 -8.27 -11.97
CA PHE A 264 -23.66 -8.97 -11.07
C PHE A 264 -24.33 -9.32 -9.73
N CYS A 265 -25.13 -8.42 -9.15
CA CYS A 265 -25.83 -8.65 -7.89
C CYS A 265 -26.84 -9.79 -7.98
N LYS A 266 -27.53 -9.95 -9.12
CA LYS A 266 -28.40 -11.11 -9.38
C LYS A 266 -27.62 -12.42 -9.35
N LEU A 267 -26.54 -12.51 -10.12
CA LEU A 267 -25.65 -13.69 -10.12
C LEU A 267 -25.13 -14.00 -8.70
N MET A 268 -24.72 -12.99 -7.94
CA MET A 268 -24.25 -13.19 -6.56
C MET A 268 -25.37 -13.64 -5.61
N ASN A 269 -26.62 -13.22 -5.83
CA ASN A 269 -27.75 -13.70 -5.04
C ASN A 269 -28.09 -15.16 -5.36
N ASP A 270 -28.02 -15.55 -6.64
CA ASP A 270 -28.19 -16.95 -7.04
C ASP A 270 -27.10 -17.83 -6.39
N LEU A 271 -25.83 -17.38 -6.44
CA LEU A 271 -24.71 -18.04 -5.75
C LEU A 271 -24.82 -18.04 -4.21
N TYR A 272 -25.57 -17.11 -3.63
CA TYR A 272 -25.86 -17.06 -2.20
C TYR A 272 -26.97 -18.04 -1.80
N ASP A 273 -28.03 -18.14 -2.61
CA ASP A 273 -29.19 -18.99 -2.34
C ASP A 273 -28.93 -20.46 -2.69
N THR A 274 -28.53 -20.74 -3.93
CA THR A 274 -28.35 -22.11 -4.46
C THR A 274 -26.89 -22.54 -4.37
N GLY A 275 -25.96 -21.65 -4.72
CA GLY A 275 -24.54 -21.99 -4.91
C GLY A 275 -24.29 -22.74 -6.22
N ILE A 276 -23.10 -23.34 -6.31
CA ILE A 276 -22.65 -24.21 -7.40
C ILE A 276 -22.35 -25.59 -6.83
N THR A 277 -22.86 -26.64 -7.46
CA THR A 277 -22.58 -28.05 -7.09
C THR A 277 -21.54 -28.62 -8.05
N GLU A 278 -20.41 -29.05 -7.50
CA GLU A 278 -19.28 -29.63 -8.26
C GLU A 278 -18.70 -30.84 -7.54
N LYS A 279 -18.01 -31.72 -8.28
CA LYS A 279 -17.36 -32.90 -7.70
C LYS A 279 -15.96 -32.54 -7.17
N LEU A 280 -15.89 -32.16 -5.89
CA LEU A 280 -14.66 -31.74 -5.22
C LEU A 280 -14.13 -32.89 -4.35
N ASN A 281 -12.84 -33.21 -4.45
CA ASN A 281 -12.20 -34.33 -3.75
C ASN A 281 -12.89 -35.71 -3.92
N GLY A 282 -13.69 -35.87 -4.99
CA GLY A 282 -14.48 -37.08 -5.25
C GLY A 282 -15.93 -37.03 -4.74
N GLU A 283 -16.29 -36.02 -3.96
CA GLU A 283 -17.61 -35.85 -3.34
C GLU A 283 -18.43 -34.74 -4.01
N GLU A 284 -19.74 -34.92 -4.12
CA GLU A 284 -20.64 -33.89 -4.67
C GLU A 284 -20.82 -32.77 -3.64
N THR A 285 -20.19 -31.62 -3.92
CA THR A 285 -20.02 -30.53 -2.96
C THR A 285 -20.73 -29.28 -3.46
N THR A 286 -21.69 -28.76 -2.70
CA THR A 286 -22.35 -27.48 -3.02
C THR A 286 -21.67 -26.33 -2.31
N VAL A 287 -21.14 -25.37 -3.07
CA VAL A 287 -20.42 -24.20 -2.59
C VAL A 287 -21.26 -22.93 -2.83
N LYS A 288 -21.67 -22.26 -1.76
CA LYS A 288 -22.35 -20.94 -1.83
C LYS A 288 -21.36 -19.80 -1.60
N LEU A 289 -21.64 -18.62 -2.16
CA LEU A 289 -20.74 -17.47 -2.11
C LEU A 289 -21.47 -16.19 -1.64
N LYS A 290 -20.86 -15.47 -0.68
CA LYS A 290 -21.38 -14.18 -0.17
C LYS A 290 -20.37 -13.05 -0.37
N VAL A 291 -20.77 -11.96 -1.01
CA VAL A 291 -19.98 -10.71 -1.00
C VAL A 291 -20.13 -10.02 0.36
N ILE A 292 -19.01 -9.68 1.00
CA ILE A 292 -19.01 -8.99 2.31
C ILE A 292 -18.41 -7.59 2.27
N CYS A 293 -17.61 -7.25 1.26
CA CYS A 293 -17.00 -5.93 1.15
C CYS A 293 -16.77 -5.53 -0.33
N GLY A 294 -17.02 -4.26 -0.63
CA GLY A 294 -16.77 -3.60 -1.91
C GLY A 294 -15.77 -2.45 -1.75
N ILE A 295 -14.60 -2.61 -2.37
CA ILE A 295 -13.44 -1.74 -2.22
C ILE A 295 -13.32 -0.86 -3.47
N TYR A 296 -13.41 0.46 -3.31
CA TYR A 296 -13.45 1.41 -4.42
C TYR A 296 -12.70 2.71 -4.08
N ASP A 297 -12.18 3.40 -5.10
CA ASP A 297 -11.81 4.80 -4.97
C ASP A 297 -13.06 5.68 -4.72
N LEU A 298 -12.89 6.90 -4.22
CA LEU A 298 -14.03 7.76 -3.88
C LEU A 298 -14.91 8.15 -5.11
N PRO A 299 -14.33 8.52 -6.27
CA PRO A 299 -15.07 8.70 -7.53
C PRO A 299 -15.90 7.50 -8.03
N ALA A 300 -15.42 6.26 -7.89
CA ALA A 300 -16.11 5.03 -8.26
C ALA A 300 -17.17 4.70 -7.20
N LYS A 301 -16.80 4.73 -5.92
CA LYS A 301 -17.73 4.57 -4.79
C LYS A 301 -18.95 5.48 -4.94
N ALA A 302 -18.74 6.77 -5.16
CA ALA A 302 -19.84 7.73 -5.28
C ALA A 302 -20.77 7.44 -6.47
N ALA A 303 -20.25 6.82 -7.54
CA ALA A 303 -21.06 6.44 -8.70
C ALA A 303 -21.83 5.13 -8.49
N ILE A 304 -21.22 4.13 -7.83
CA ILE A 304 -21.85 2.85 -7.51
C ILE A 304 -22.92 3.04 -6.42
N LEU A 305 -22.62 3.82 -5.39
CA LEU A 305 -23.54 4.16 -4.30
C LEU A 305 -24.57 5.24 -4.68
N ASN A 306 -24.55 5.74 -5.91
CA ASN A 306 -25.45 6.80 -6.40
C ASN A 306 -25.53 8.01 -5.44
N MET A 307 -24.38 8.47 -4.95
CA MET A 307 -24.26 9.50 -3.91
C MET A 307 -23.41 10.70 -4.35
N THR A 308 -23.35 11.73 -3.51
CA THR A 308 -22.45 12.87 -3.68
C THR A 308 -20.98 12.43 -3.66
N GLN A 309 -20.20 12.95 -4.61
CA GLN A 309 -18.75 12.80 -4.62
C GLN A 309 -18.11 13.46 -3.40
N TYR A 310 -16.84 13.12 -3.14
CA TYR A 310 -16.00 13.54 -2.00
C TYR A 310 -15.86 15.06 -1.74
N ASN A 311 -16.39 15.91 -2.62
CA ASN A 311 -16.44 17.37 -2.50
C ASN A 311 -17.86 17.92 -2.18
N GLY A 312 -18.88 17.05 -2.09
CA GLY A 312 -20.21 17.37 -1.59
C GLY A 312 -20.22 17.49 -0.06
N SER A 313 -21.27 18.14 0.48
CA SER A 313 -21.52 18.21 1.93
C SER A 313 -21.60 16.82 2.54
N ASP A 314 -22.54 16.01 2.08
CA ASP A 314 -22.96 14.76 2.72
C ASP A 314 -22.26 13.53 2.12
N SER A 315 -20.95 13.65 1.87
CA SER A 315 -20.16 12.70 1.08
C SER A 315 -19.52 11.55 1.86
N CYS A 316 -19.65 11.52 3.19
CA CYS A 316 -19.28 10.37 4.00
C CYS A 316 -20.36 9.29 3.92
N ILE A 317 -19.98 8.02 3.74
CA ILE A 317 -20.90 6.86 3.82
C ILE A 317 -21.08 6.37 5.26
N THR A 318 -20.14 6.70 6.16
CA THR A 318 -20.07 6.17 7.53
C THR A 318 -20.80 7.02 8.56
N CYS A 319 -20.87 8.35 8.38
CA CYS A 319 -21.55 9.26 9.31
C CYS A 319 -22.34 10.37 8.59
N GLU A 320 -23.18 11.06 9.34
CA GLU A 320 -24.04 12.14 8.84
C GLU A 320 -23.40 13.53 8.90
N GLU A 321 -22.10 13.64 9.19
CA GLU A 321 -21.43 14.94 9.24
C GLU A 321 -21.40 15.64 7.86
N PRO A 322 -21.95 16.87 7.75
CA PRO A 322 -21.87 17.65 6.53
C PRO A 322 -20.55 18.43 6.47
N GLY A 323 -19.75 18.19 5.43
CA GLY A 323 -18.59 19.01 5.14
C GLY A 323 -19.00 20.46 4.83
N LYS A 324 -18.29 21.44 5.37
CA LYS A 324 -18.49 22.89 5.18
C LYS A 324 -17.76 23.39 3.91
N THR A 325 -18.31 24.41 3.26
CA THR A 325 -17.64 25.08 2.13
C THR A 325 -16.69 26.15 2.65
N VAL A 326 -15.41 26.08 2.31
CA VAL A 326 -14.38 27.04 2.75
C VAL A 326 -13.80 27.76 1.53
N LYS A 327 -13.59 29.08 1.61
CA LYS A 327 -12.90 29.85 0.56
C LYS A 327 -11.42 29.47 0.53
N GLN A 328 -10.89 29.16 -0.66
CA GLN A 328 -9.49 28.80 -0.87
C GLN A 328 -8.94 29.52 -2.10
N GLY A 329 -8.24 30.64 -1.88
CA GLY A 329 -7.80 31.53 -2.95
C GLY A 329 -8.99 32.12 -3.72
N LYS A 330 -9.03 31.89 -5.04
CA LYS A 330 -10.15 32.30 -5.91
C LYS A 330 -11.26 31.25 -6.04
N GLY A 331 -11.12 30.09 -5.39
CA GLY A 331 -12.10 29.00 -5.42
C GLY A 331 -12.64 28.67 -4.03
N THR A 332 -13.33 27.54 -3.95
CA THR A 332 -13.77 26.94 -2.68
C THR A 332 -13.34 25.49 -2.60
N SER A 333 -13.21 24.98 -1.38
CA SER A 333 -13.03 23.56 -1.10
C SER A 333 -14.08 23.07 -0.09
N ARG A 334 -14.25 21.75 -0.04
CA ARG A 334 -15.06 21.07 0.97
C ARG A 334 -14.14 20.65 2.11
N CYS A 335 -14.47 21.07 3.33
CA CYS A 335 -13.75 20.74 4.55
C CYS A 335 -14.66 20.02 5.54
N PHE A 336 -14.20 18.94 6.14
CA PHE A 336 -14.82 18.29 7.28
C PHE A 336 -14.15 18.81 8.55
N PRO A 337 -14.86 19.58 9.41
CA PRO A 337 -14.29 20.10 10.64
C PRO A 337 -14.01 18.95 11.61
N TYR A 338 -12.97 19.05 12.42
CA TYR A 338 -12.87 18.22 13.63
C TYR A 338 -13.94 18.63 14.65
N ARG A 339 -14.42 17.67 15.43
CA ARG A 339 -15.39 17.84 16.51
C ARG A 339 -15.07 16.96 17.69
N GLU A 340 -15.21 17.52 18.88
CA GLU A 340 -15.15 16.74 20.13
C GLU A 340 -16.34 15.78 20.23
N THR A 341 -16.19 14.70 21.02
CA THR A 341 -17.10 13.55 21.02
C THR A 341 -18.58 13.91 21.21
N ALA A 342 -18.90 14.88 22.05
CA ALA A 342 -20.28 15.32 22.30
C ALA A 342 -20.94 16.05 21.11
N GLU A 343 -20.16 16.54 20.15
CA GLU A 343 -20.65 17.22 18.94
C GLU A 343 -20.62 16.32 17.68
N LYS A 344 -20.09 15.09 17.77
CA LYS A 344 -19.95 14.21 16.60
C LYS A 344 -21.34 13.85 16.05
N TYR A 345 -21.52 13.99 14.74
CA TYR A 345 -22.75 13.58 14.07
C TYR A 345 -22.94 12.06 14.15
N PRO A 346 -24.18 11.56 14.16
CA PRO A 346 -24.44 10.13 14.24
C PRO A 346 -23.81 9.36 13.07
N ASN A 347 -23.39 8.14 13.37
CA ASN A 347 -23.02 7.17 12.35
C ASN A 347 -24.26 6.74 11.55
N ARG A 348 -24.07 6.51 10.25
CA ARG A 348 -25.11 5.97 9.36
C ARG A 348 -25.27 4.47 9.61
N ASN A 349 -26.45 3.95 9.30
CA ASN A 349 -26.75 2.52 9.30
C ASN A 349 -27.49 2.13 8.02
N GLN A 350 -27.56 0.82 7.72
CA GLN A 350 -28.22 0.28 6.52
C GLN A 350 -29.64 0.83 6.32
N ALA A 351 -30.46 0.86 7.36
CA ALA A 351 -31.86 1.27 7.27
C ALA A 351 -32.00 2.77 6.90
N GLY A 352 -31.24 3.63 7.58
CA GLY A 352 -31.21 5.07 7.29
C GLY A 352 -30.65 5.39 5.90
N VAL A 353 -29.63 4.66 5.45
CA VAL A 353 -29.07 4.80 4.10
C VAL A 353 -30.05 4.32 3.03
N LYS A 354 -30.68 3.14 3.21
CA LYS A 354 -31.70 2.62 2.30
C LYS A 354 -32.84 3.62 2.13
N LEU A 355 -33.40 4.13 3.22
CA LEU A 355 -34.49 5.12 3.19
C LEU A 355 -34.08 6.43 2.48
N ALA A 356 -32.84 6.87 2.68
CA ALA A 356 -32.31 8.06 2.02
C ALA A 356 -32.05 7.83 0.52
N MET A 357 -31.62 6.63 0.13
CA MET A 357 -31.47 6.22 -1.26
C MET A 357 -32.82 6.11 -1.99
N GLU A 358 -33.84 5.51 -1.36
CA GLU A 358 -35.20 5.38 -1.92
C GLU A 358 -35.89 6.73 -2.14
N ARG A 359 -35.63 7.71 -1.26
CA ARG A 359 -36.18 9.07 -1.36
C ARG A 359 -35.30 10.02 -2.19
N GLY A 360 -34.07 9.63 -2.48
CA GLY A 360 -33.10 10.42 -3.23
C GLY A 360 -33.41 10.47 -4.72
N THR A 361 -33.16 11.62 -5.34
CA THR A 361 -33.21 11.81 -6.80
C THR A 361 -32.04 12.67 -7.26
N GLU A 362 -31.70 12.71 -8.55
CA GLU A 362 -30.62 13.57 -9.04
C GLU A 362 -30.90 15.07 -8.79
N ARG A 363 -32.18 15.47 -8.72
CA ARG A 363 -32.61 16.86 -8.42
C ARG A 363 -32.71 17.16 -6.92
N ASN A 364 -33.16 16.21 -6.11
CA ASN A 364 -33.33 16.35 -4.66
C ASN A 364 -32.56 15.26 -3.93
N ARG A 365 -31.46 15.62 -3.26
CA ARG A 365 -30.55 14.68 -2.61
C ARG A 365 -30.88 14.54 -1.13
N ILE A 366 -31.09 13.32 -0.66
CA ILE A 366 -31.40 13.03 0.74
C ILE A 366 -30.14 12.46 1.41
N LYS A 367 -29.59 13.17 2.40
CA LYS A 367 -28.32 12.84 3.08
C LYS A 367 -27.17 12.48 2.11
N GLY A 368 -27.11 13.18 0.97
CA GLY A 368 -26.12 12.96 -0.10
C GLY A 368 -26.47 11.91 -1.15
N PHE A 369 -27.51 11.08 -0.95
CA PHE A 369 -27.94 10.09 -1.94
C PHE A 369 -28.86 10.69 -3.00
N LYS A 370 -28.75 10.17 -4.22
CA LYS A 370 -29.45 10.65 -5.42
C LYS A 370 -30.41 9.61 -6.03
N GLY A 371 -30.61 8.50 -5.34
CA GLY A 371 -31.37 7.35 -5.78
C GLY A 371 -30.78 6.07 -5.22
N THR A 372 -31.32 4.94 -5.64
CA THR A 372 -30.86 3.61 -5.21
C THR A 372 -29.49 3.26 -5.78
N SER A 373 -28.76 2.46 -5.01
CA SER A 373 -27.54 1.75 -5.42
C SER A 373 -27.88 0.29 -5.73
N PRO A 374 -27.32 -0.33 -6.78
CA PRO A 374 -27.50 -1.76 -7.06
C PRO A 374 -26.94 -2.66 -5.94
N LEU A 375 -26.03 -2.14 -5.09
CA LEU A 375 -25.53 -2.91 -3.95
C LEU A 375 -26.58 -3.12 -2.84
N LEU A 376 -27.71 -2.39 -2.85
CA LEU A 376 -28.84 -2.69 -1.97
C LEU A 376 -29.56 -4.00 -2.33
N ASP A 377 -29.39 -4.47 -3.57
CA ASP A 377 -30.00 -5.73 -4.04
C ASP A 377 -29.17 -6.96 -3.62
N LEU A 378 -27.93 -6.79 -3.13
CA LEU A 378 -27.11 -7.90 -2.62
C LEU A 378 -27.67 -8.43 -1.29
N LYS A 379 -28.00 -9.72 -1.27
CA LYS A 379 -28.50 -10.41 -0.08
C LYS A 379 -27.50 -10.34 1.07
N ASN A 380 -27.97 -9.86 2.22
CA ASN A 380 -27.21 -9.76 3.47
C ASN A 380 -25.88 -9.00 3.35
N PHE A 381 -25.83 -7.99 2.48
CA PHE A 381 -24.76 -7.00 2.35
C PHE A 381 -25.17 -5.68 3.02
N ASP A 382 -24.39 -5.23 4.01
CA ASP A 382 -24.55 -3.91 4.63
C ASP A 382 -23.70 -2.89 3.87
N ILE A 383 -24.33 -1.83 3.35
CA ILE A 383 -23.69 -0.89 2.42
C ILE A 383 -22.77 0.11 3.13
N VAL A 384 -22.93 0.30 4.44
CA VAL A 384 -22.13 1.24 5.25
C VAL A 384 -20.82 0.59 5.67
N SER A 385 -20.93 -0.55 6.33
CA SER A 385 -19.81 -1.38 6.80
C SER A 385 -19.09 -2.08 5.65
N GLY A 386 -19.83 -2.55 4.65
CA GLY A 386 -19.31 -3.25 3.48
C GLY A 386 -18.72 -2.34 2.40
N THR A 387 -18.65 -1.02 2.56
CA THR A 387 -17.96 -0.14 1.58
C THR A 387 -16.92 0.79 2.23
N PRO A 388 -15.79 0.24 2.73
CA PRO A 388 -14.78 0.99 3.49
C PRO A 388 -14.01 2.01 2.64
N PRO A 389 -13.46 3.09 3.22
CA PRO A 389 -12.59 4.04 2.52
C PRO A 389 -11.22 3.41 2.22
N ASP A 390 -10.87 3.21 0.95
CA ASP A 390 -9.63 2.52 0.58
C ASP A 390 -8.35 3.19 1.12
N TYR A 391 -7.49 2.36 1.71
CA TYR A 391 -6.16 2.72 2.21
C TYR A 391 -5.27 3.35 1.13
N MET A 392 -5.23 2.76 -0.08
CA MET A 392 -4.30 3.17 -1.13
C MET A 392 -4.63 4.57 -1.67
N HIS A 393 -5.90 4.82 -1.99
CA HIS A 393 -6.37 6.11 -2.49
C HIS A 393 -6.53 7.15 -1.37
N GLY A 394 -7.03 6.76 -0.20
CA GLY A 394 -7.32 7.68 0.90
C GLY A 394 -6.08 8.13 1.67
N VAL A 395 -5.37 7.17 2.27
CA VAL A 395 -4.21 7.44 3.16
C VAL A 395 -2.99 7.85 2.36
N LEU A 396 -2.67 7.11 1.29
CA LEU A 396 -1.42 7.28 0.56
C LEU A 396 -1.56 8.37 -0.51
N LEU A 397 -2.33 8.10 -1.57
CA LEU A 397 -2.48 9.02 -2.72
C LEU A 397 -3.25 10.31 -2.37
N GLY A 398 -4.10 10.27 -1.36
CA GLY A 398 -4.79 11.42 -0.78
C GLY A 398 -3.92 12.13 0.25
N VAL A 399 -4.00 11.72 1.51
CA VAL A 399 -3.45 12.48 2.65
C VAL A 399 -1.92 12.58 2.63
N THR A 400 -1.20 11.46 2.50
CA THR A 400 0.28 11.47 2.51
C THR A 400 0.83 12.33 1.37
N LYS A 401 0.22 12.22 0.18
CA LYS A 401 0.58 13.05 -0.97
C LYS A 401 0.24 14.54 -0.76
N THR A 402 -0.87 14.86 -0.10
CA THR A 402 -1.21 16.24 0.29
C THR A 402 -0.19 16.82 1.27
N LEU A 403 0.31 16.03 2.23
CA LEU A 403 1.37 16.47 3.15
C LEU A 403 2.68 16.76 2.40
N LEU A 404 3.11 15.87 1.49
CA LEU A 404 4.27 16.13 0.62
C LEU A 404 4.11 17.41 -0.20
N TYR A 405 2.92 17.65 -0.79
CA TYR A 405 2.65 18.88 -1.52
C TYR A 405 2.76 20.11 -0.62
N LYS A 406 2.20 20.04 0.58
CA LYS A 406 2.24 21.13 1.57
C LYS A 406 3.68 21.48 1.97
N TRP A 407 4.50 20.49 2.22
CA TRP A 407 5.88 20.68 2.68
C TRP A 407 6.83 21.14 1.56
N PHE A 408 6.63 20.69 0.31
CA PHE A 408 7.61 20.88 -0.76
C PHE A 408 7.17 21.77 -1.93
N SER A 409 5.88 22.10 -2.08
CA SER A 409 5.42 22.99 -3.16
C SER A 409 5.79 24.44 -2.90
N SER A 410 6.41 25.10 -3.87
CA SER A 410 6.75 26.54 -3.80
C SER A 410 5.52 27.45 -3.66
N THR A 411 4.32 26.97 -4.00
CA THR A 411 3.04 27.67 -3.72
C THR A 411 2.79 27.87 -2.22
N GLU A 412 3.40 27.04 -1.39
CA GLU A 412 3.25 27.03 0.07
C GLU A 412 4.41 27.74 0.78
N SER A 413 5.36 28.34 0.03
CA SER A 413 6.59 28.97 0.54
C SER A 413 6.44 30.02 1.65
N LYS A 414 5.22 30.54 1.86
CA LYS A 414 4.87 31.48 2.95
C LYS A 414 4.22 30.81 4.16
N LYS A 415 4.31 29.48 4.29
CA LYS A 415 3.68 28.69 5.36
C LYS A 415 4.74 28.06 6.25
N GLU A 416 4.47 27.99 7.53
CA GLU A 416 5.42 27.47 8.54
C GLU A 416 5.81 26.01 8.32
N TYR A 417 4.94 25.21 7.69
CA TYR A 417 5.23 23.82 7.31
C TYR A 417 6.07 23.67 6.05
N PHE A 418 6.43 24.76 5.36
CA PHE A 418 7.21 24.69 4.13
C PHE A 418 8.69 24.42 4.44
N ILE A 419 9.19 23.34 3.84
CA ILE A 419 10.59 22.88 3.90
C ILE A 419 11.12 22.54 2.49
N GLY A 420 10.51 23.13 1.45
CA GLY A 420 10.86 22.91 0.05
C GLY A 420 12.23 23.45 -0.34
N ASP A 421 12.74 24.46 0.36
CA ASP A 421 14.12 24.93 0.22
C ASP A 421 15.14 23.88 0.69
N LYS A 422 14.76 22.99 1.63
CA LYS A 422 15.57 21.87 2.12
C LYS A 422 15.34 20.56 1.35
N VAL A 423 14.50 20.53 0.31
CA VAL A 423 14.14 19.28 -0.41
C VAL A 423 15.36 18.52 -0.96
N LYS A 424 16.44 19.23 -1.34
CA LYS A 424 17.71 18.62 -1.77
C LYS A 424 18.40 17.81 -0.66
N LEU A 425 18.43 18.36 0.56
CA LEU A 425 19.00 17.69 1.73
C LEU A 425 18.16 16.45 2.11
N ILE A 426 16.84 16.60 2.10
CA ILE A 426 15.89 15.51 2.37
C ILE A 426 16.00 14.42 1.30
N SER A 427 16.15 14.78 0.02
CA SER A 427 16.41 13.84 -1.06
C SER A 427 17.75 13.11 -0.88
N LYS A 428 18.81 13.79 -0.40
CA LYS A 428 20.09 13.16 -0.09
C LYS A 428 19.94 12.10 1.03
N ARG A 429 19.21 12.42 2.10
CA ARG A 429 18.87 11.47 3.19
C ARG A 429 18.06 10.28 2.67
N LEU A 430 17.02 10.54 1.87
CA LEU A 430 16.17 9.49 1.30
C LEU A 430 16.97 8.53 0.38
N ASN A 431 17.89 9.07 -0.43
CA ASN A 431 18.71 8.29 -1.35
C ASN A 431 19.86 7.52 -0.67
N SER A 432 20.21 7.80 0.60
CA SER A 432 21.19 6.98 1.34
C SER A 432 20.59 5.71 1.93
N ILE A 433 19.27 5.69 2.15
CA ILE A 433 18.55 4.55 2.71
C ILE A 433 18.56 3.38 1.71
N LYS A 434 18.86 2.18 2.21
CA LYS A 434 19.00 0.95 1.43
C LYS A 434 17.99 -0.11 1.91
N PRO A 435 16.73 -0.08 1.45
CA PRO A 435 15.68 -0.92 2.03
C PRO A 435 15.86 -2.42 1.70
N PRO A 436 15.30 -3.31 2.54
CA PRO A 436 15.41 -4.76 2.38
C PRO A 436 14.75 -5.28 1.10
N GLU A 437 14.97 -6.55 0.74
CA GLU A 437 14.46 -7.17 -0.50
C GLU A 437 12.93 -7.16 -0.59
N SER A 438 12.22 -7.21 0.56
CA SER A 438 10.77 -7.09 0.66
C SER A 438 10.21 -5.75 0.16
N MET A 439 11.06 -4.71 0.02
CA MET A 439 10.71 -3.45 -0.62
C MET A 439 11.03 -3.49 -2.12
N GLU A 440 10.04 -3.75 -2.97
CA GLU A 440 10.25 -3.82 -4.44
C GLU A 440 10.94 -2.55 -4.98
N ARG A 441 10.47 -1.37 -4.60
CA ARG A 441 10.95 -0.08 -5.14
C ARG A 441 12.00 0.55 -4.24
N LEU A 442 13.19 0.76 -4.80
CA LEU A 442 14.24 1.54 -4.16
C LEU A 442 13.82 3.02 -4.07
N PRO A 443 14.34 3.79 -3.10
CA PRO A 443 14.02 5.21 -2.97
C PRO A 443 14.33 5.97 -4.27
N ARG A 444 13.44 6.89 -4.63
CA ARG A 444 13.63 7.83 -5.74
C ARG A 444 13.89 9.24 -5.20
N ASP A 445 14.67 9.99 -5.96
CA ASP A 445 14.97 11.40 -5.70
C ASP A 445 13.69 12.21 -5.47
N LEU A 446 13.56 12.79 -4.28
CA LEU A 446 12.36 13.48 -3.82
C LEU A 446 12.17 14.80 -4.57
N GLU A 447 13.25 15.57 -4.75
CA GLU A 447 13.26 16.89 -5.43
C GLU A 447 12.56 16.83 -6.80
N LYS A 448 12.89 15.82 -7.62
CA LYS A 448 12.36 15.69 -8.98
C LYS A 448 11.03 14.94 -9.07
N ASN A 449 10.61 14.21 -8.03
CA ASN A 449 9.56 13.19 -8.16
C ASN A 449 8.42 13.23 -7.13
N TYR A 450 8.45 14.04 -6.07
CA TYR A 450 7.44 13.94 -4.99
C TYR A 450 5.97 14.05 -5.46
N THR A 451 5.70 14.85 -6.50
CA THR A 451 4.39 14.96 -7.17
C THR A 451 3.96 13.69 -7.93
N HIS A 452 4.92 12.84 -8.29
CA HIS A 452 4.81 11.63 -9.10
C HIS A 452 5.20 10.35 -8.33
N PHE A 453 5.23 10.39 -6.99
CA PHE A 453 5.33 9.19 -6.16
C PHE A 453 4.08 8.32 -6.34
N LYS A 454 4.29 7.02 -6.50
CA LYS A 454 3.25 5.98 -6.54
C LYS A 454 2.85 5.59 -5.12
N ALA A 455 1.69 4.95 -4.96
CA ALA A 455 1.18 4.55 -3.65
C ALA A 455 2.19 3.76 -2.80
N THR A 456 2.89 2.76 -3.35
CA THR A 456 3.92 2.00 -2.60
C THR A 456 5.09 2.87 -2.09
N GLU A 457 5.41 3.96 -2.79
CA GLU A 457 6.48 4.88 -2.40
C GLU A 457 6.01 5.86 -1.33
N LEU A 458 4.73 6.26 -1.40
CA LEU A 458 4.04 6.99 -0.35
C LEU A 458 3.86 6.15 0.91
N GLN A 459 3.63 4.83 0.79
CA GLN A 459 3.62 3.89 1.91
C GLN A 459 4.99 3.80 2.58
N ALA A 460 6.06 3.61 1.79
CA ALA A 460 7.40 3.56 2.35
C ALA A 460 7.86 4.91 2.92
N TRP A 461 7.41 6.04 2.35
CA TRP A 461 7.57 7.36 2.94
C TRP A 461 6.81 7.52 4.26
N LEU A 462 5.53 7.14 4.30
CA LEU A 462 4.69 7.26 5.50
C LEU A 462 5.25 6.43 6.66
N ILE A 463 5.56 5.16 6.40
CA ILE A 463 5.98 4.23 7.45
C ILE A 463 7.47 4.38 7.76
N TYR A 464 8.37 4.26 6.78
CA TYR A 464 9.80 4.06 7.08
C TYR A 464 10.66 5.32 6.92
N TYR A 465 10.49 6.06 5.82
CA TYR A 465 11.49 7.06 5.43
C TYR A 465 11.19 8.48 5.92
N GLY A 466 9.92 8.87 5.99
CA GLY A 466 9.53 10.27 6.13
C GLY A 466 10.06 10.90 7.41
N ILE A 467 9.81 10.25 8.56
CA ILE A 467 10.25 10.71 9.88
C ILE A 467 11.79 10.83 9.93
N PRO A 468 12.61 9.78 9.66
CA PRO A 468 14.07 9.90 9.61
C PRO A 468 14.60 10.94 8.62
N CYS A 469 13.91 11.16 7.49
CA CYS A 469 14.36 12.11 6.47
C CYS A 469 14.07 13.57 6.85
N VAL A 470 12.97 13.87 7.56
CA VAL A 470 12.57 15.24 7.90
C VAL A 470 12.83 15.66 9.35
N GLU A 471 13.30 14.75 10.23
CA GLU A 471 13.74 15.09 11.58
C GLU A 471 14.81 16.20 11.57
N GLY A 472 14.65 17.18 12.46
CA GLY A 472 15.52 18.36 12.53
C GLY A 472 15.40 19.32 11.33
N ILE A 473 14.38 19.14 10.48
CA ILE A 473 14.07 20.02 9.34
C ILE A 473 12.61 20.48 9.38
N LEU A 474 11.67 19.55 9.54
CA LEU A 474 10.24 19.86 9.71
C LEU A 474 9.99 20.35 11.14
N PRO A 475 9.29 21.48 11.37
CA PRO A 475 9.05 21.98 12.73
C PRO A 475 8.24 20.98 13.57
N ASN A 476 8.60 20.85 14.85
CA ASN A 476 8.16 19.76 15.73
C ASN A 476 6.64 19.50 15.72
N LYS A 477 5.79 20.54 15.75
CA LYS A 477 4.32 20.39 15.70
C LYS A 477 3.82 19.66 14.44
N TYR A 478 4.48 19.84 13.30
CA TYR A 478 4.15 19.15 12.05
C TYR A 478 4.76 17.74 11.99
N LEU A 479 5.91 17.54 12.62
CA LEU A 479 6.57 16.23 12.76
C LEU A 479 5.78 15.30 13.69
N GLU A 480 5.32 15.79 14.85
CA GLU A 480 4.42 15.06 15.76
C GLU A 480 3.12 14.67 15.08
N HIS A 481 2.44 15.64 14.44
CA HIS A 481 1.24 15.39 13.65
C HIS A 481 1.47 14.31 12.57
N PHE A 482 2.62 14.30 11.90
CA PHE A 482 2.94 13.25 10.92
C PHE A 482 3.24 11.90 11.58
N ALA A 483 3.91 11.90 12.74
CA ALA A 483 4.17 10.68 13.51
C ALA A 483 2.87 10.04 14.02
N CYS A 484 1.86 10.84 14.38
CA CYS A 484 0.53 10.34 14.71
C CYS A 484 -0.12 9.58 13.54
N LEU A 485 -0.08 10.14 12.33
CA LEU A 485 -0.56 9.44 11.12
C LEU A 485 0.25 8.16 10.86
N ALA A 486 1.58 8.24 10.96
CA ALA A 486 2.48 7.14 10.63
C ALA A 486 2.33 5.94 11.58
N GLU A 487 2.36 6.18 12.90
CA GLU A 487 2.19 5.12 13.91
C GLU A 487 0.74 4.59 13.93
N GLY A 488 -0.27 5.46 13.81
CA GLY A 488 -1.67 5.02 13.75
C GLY A 488 -1.93 4.10 12.55
N VAL A 489 -1.42 4.46 11.36
CA VAL A 489 -1.53 3.62 10.16
C VAL A 489 -0.63 2.38 10.24
N TYR A 490 0.53 2.43 10.92
CA TYR A 490 1.38 1.26 11.17
C TYR A 490 0.61 0.16 11.92
N PHE A 491 -0.06 0.51 13.03
CA PHE A 491 -0.87 -0.46 13.79
C PHE A 491 -2.01 -1.05 12.96
N LEU A 492 -2.72 -0.22 12.18
CA LEU A 492 -3.82 -0.69 11.31
C LEU A 492 -3.34 -1.55 10.11
N LEU A 493 -2.04 -1.61 9.85
CA LEU A 493 -1.40 -2.50 8.88
C LEU A 493 -0.81 -3.79 9.50
N GLY A 494 -1.04 -4.01 10.80
CA GLY A 494 -0.53 -5.17 11.53
C GLY A 494 -0.90 -6.52 10.89
N ASP A 495 -0.05 -7.53 11.04
CA ASP A 495 -0.45 -8.94 10.88
C ASP A 495 -0.98 -9.56 12.18
N LYS A 496 -0.76 -8.89 13.32
CA LYS A 496 -1.45 -9.11 14.60
C LYS A 496 -1.78 -7.74 15.20
N ILE A 497 -3.06 -7.45 15.37
CA ILE A 497 -3.56 -6.18 15.93
C ILE A 497 -4.39 -6.51 17.18
N SER A 498 -3.89 -6.17 18.36
CA SER A 498 -4.60 -6.31 19.63
C SER A 498 -5.61 -5.17 19.86
N LYS A 499 -6.48 -5.31 20.88
CA LYS A 499 -7.32 -4.19 21.35
C LYS A 499 -6.50 -2.96 21.74
N ASN A 500 -5.33 -3.14 22.33
CA ASN A 500 -4.44 -2.05 22.74
C ASN A 500 -3.86 -1.32 21.51
N ASP A 501 -3.49 -2.04 20.45
CA ASP A 501 -3.02 -1.46 19.20
C ASP A 501 -4.12 -0.64 18.51
N LEU A 502 -5.36 -1.15 18.48
CA LEU A 502 -6.52 -0.42 17.97
C LEU A 502 -6.84 0.83 18.80
N GLN A 503 -6.75 0.75 20.13
CA GLN A 503 -6.98 1.90 21.01
C GLN A 503 -5.89 2.96 20.82
N ARG A 504 -4.62 2.52 20.69
CA ARG A 504 -3.48 3.40 20.38
C ARG A 504 -3.64 4.06 19.01
N ALA A 505 -4.04 3.30 17.98
CA ALA A 505 -4.33 3.83 16.66
C ALA A 505 -5.48 4.85 16.69
N HIS A 506 -6.55 4.59 17.44
CA HIS A 506 -7.67 5.54 17.61
C HIS A 506 -7.20 6.87 18.21
N ILE A 507 -6.49 6.83 19.34
CA ILE A 507 -5.95 8.04 19.99
C ILE A 507 -5.06 8.84 19.03
N LEU A 508 -4.19 8.16 18.27
CA LEU A 508 -3.29 8.82 17.33
C LEU A 508 -4.01 9.41 16.11
N LEU A 509 -4.98 8.71 15.53
CA LEU A 509 -5.64 9.14 14.31
C LEU A 509 -6.70 10.24 14.58
N ASP A 510 -7.38 10.21 15.73
CA ASP A 510 -8.24 11.29 16.19
C ASP A 510 -7.40 12.56 16.47
N ALA A 511 -6.29 12.43 17.21
CA ALA A 511 -5.35 13.54 17.44
C ALA A 511 -4.72 14.08 16.15
N PHE A 512 -4.41 13.21 15.17
CA PHE A 512 -4.00 13.62 13.82
C PHE A 512 -5.08 14.48 13.15
N PHE A 513 -6.35 14.07 13.16
CA PHE A 513 -7.44 14.82 12.53
C PHE A 513 -7.71 16.17 13.24
N ARG A 514 -7.69 16.19 14.57
CA ARG A 514 -7.74 17.42 15.38
C ARG A 514 -6.61 18.38 15.01
N ASN A 515 -5.38 17.89 15.05
CA ASN A 515 -4.20 18.70 14.75
C ASN A 515 -4.14 19.13 13.28
N PHE A 516 -4.61 18.31 12.33
CA PHE A 516 -4.67 18.68 10.91
C PHE A 516 -5.55 19.92 10.70
N SER A 517 -6.68 20.00 11.41
CA SER A 517 -7.63 21.13 11.34
C SER A 517 -7.02 22.44 11.86
N ASN A 518 -6.10 22.36 12.82
CA ASN A 518 -5.45 23.52 13.45
C ASN A 518 -4.14 23.94 12.76
N LEU A 519 -3.36 22.97 12.28
CA LEU A 519 -2.01 23.17 11.75
C LEU A 519 -1.98 23.59 10.27
N TYR A 520 -3.03 23.30 9.51
CA TYR A 520 -3.13 23.58 8.08
C TYR A 520 -4.32 24.51 7.76
N PRO A 521 -4.29 25.26 6.63
CA PRO A 521 -5.38 26.17 6.28
C PRO A 521 -6.73 25.43 6.22
N ALA A 522 -7.78 26.01 6.80
CA ALA A 522 -9.09 25.38 7.00
C ALA A 522 -9.66 24.63 5.78
N GLY A 523 -9.40 25.10 4.55
CA GLY A 523 -9.81 24.40 3.32
C GLY A 523 -9.06 23.09 3.00
N SER A 524 -8.17 22.61 3.88
CA SER A 524 -7.30 21.44 3.64
C SER A 524 -7.88 20.11 4.11
N CYS A 525 -8.82 20.12 5.08
CA CYS A 525 -9.30 18.90 5.72
C CYS A 525 -10.42 18.23 4.90
N GLY A 526 -10.04 17.60 3.78
CA GLY A 526 -10.99 16.89 2.91
C GLY A 526 -11.48 15.56 3.50
N LEU A 527 -12.45 14.94 2.82
CA LEU A 527 -13.08 13.67 3.25
C LEU A 527 -12.09 12.56 3.65
N ASN A 528 -10.93 12.46 2.99
CA ASN A 528 -9.91 11.48 3.36
C ASN A 528 -9.32 11.68 4.75
N VAL A 529 -9.15 12.93 5.21
CA VAL A 529 -8.61 13.23 6.56
C VAL A 529 -9.64 12.82 7.62
N HIS A 530 -10.91 13.21 7.41
CA HIS A 530 -12.04 12.81 8.25
C HIS A 530 -12.20 11.28 8.31
N ASN A 531 -12.17 10.58 7.18
CA ASN A 531 -12.24 9.11 7.14
C ASN A 531 -11.12 8.43 7.94
N ILE A 532 -9.90 8.98 7.89
CA ILE A 532 -8.75 8.45 8.63
C ILE A 532 -8.92 8.64 10.14
N GLY A 533 -9.27 9.84 10.58
CA GLY A 533 -9.39 10.15 12.00
C GLY A 533 -10.62 9.56 12.69
N MET A 534 -11.75 9.46 11.96
CA MET A 534 -13.04 9.09 12.56
C MET A 534 -13.42 7.62 12.35
N HIS A 535 -13.11 7.05 11.18
CA HIS A 535 -13.77 5.82 10.71
C HIS A 535 -12.81 4.66 10.47
N MET A 536 -11.53 4.93 10.19
CA MET A 536 -10.58 3.91 9.72
C MET A 536 -10.34 2.77 10.74
N VAL A 537 -10.27 3.11 12.04
CA VAL A 537 -10.10 2.11 13.11
C VAL A 537 -11.33 1.21 13.22
N GLU A 538 -12.53 1.78 13.07
CA GLU A 538 -13.77 1.00 13.11
C GLU A 538 -13.88 0.04 11.92
N TYR A 539 -13.52 0.50 10.71
CA TYR A 539 -13.44 -0.42 9.56
C TYR A 539 -12.42 -1.55 9.77
N VAL A 540 -11.34 -1.33 10.53
CA VAL A 540 -10.41 -2.43 10.89
C VAL A 540 -11.01 -3.39 11.91
N ARG A 541 -11.83 -2.93 12.87
CA ARG A 541 -12.61 -3.81 13.75
C ARG A 541 -13.62 -4.66 12.97
N VAL A 542 -14.23 -4.09 11.94
CA VAL A 542 -15.30 -4.72 11.16
C VAL A 542 -14.77 -5.67 10.06
N LEU A 543 -13.68 -5.30 9.39
CA LEU A 543 -13.16 -5.97 8.18
C LEU A 543 -11.71 -6.45 8.28
N GLY A 544 -11.08 -6.39 9.45
CA GLY A 544 -9.68 -6.78 9.62
C GLY A 544 -8.67 -5.74 9.11
N PRO A 545 -7.37 -6.07 9.02
CA PRO A 545 -6.30 -5.11 8.75
C PRO A 545 -6.41 -4.37 7.41
N LEU A 546 -5.86 -3.16 7.29
CA LEU A 546 -5.96 -2.34 6.06
C LEU A 546 -5.44 -3.03 4.79
N TRP A 547 -4.54 -4.00 4.92
CA TRP A 547 -4.03 -4.77 3.77
C TRP A 547 -4.99 -5.85 3.29
N SER A 548 -5.96 -6.31 4.09
CA SER A 548 -6.90 -7.36 3.67
C SER A 548 -8.05 -6.81 2.80
N TRP A 549 -8.20 -5.49 2.66
CA TRP A 549 -9.24 -4.84 1.85
C TRP A 549 -8.77 -3.56 1.11
N SER A 550 -7.56 -3.56 0.55
CA SER A 550 -7.04 -2.40 -0.23
C SER A 550 -7.22 -2.54 -1.76
N CYS A 551 -7.18 -1.42 -2.49
CA CYS A 551 -7.18 -1.41 -3.96
C CYS A 551 -5.88 -1.94 -4.62
N PHE A 552 -4.80 -2.20 -3.86
CA PHE A 552 -3.49 -2.53 -4.46
C PHE A 552 -3.48 -3.77 -5.39
N PRO A 553 -4.08 -4.93 -5.04
CA PRO A 553 -4.11 -6.10 -5.93
C PRO A 553 -4.86 -5.82 -7.24
N PHE A 554 -6.01 -5.15 -7.12
CA PHE A 554 -6.90 -4.89 -8.24
C PHE A 554 -6.30 -3.90 -9.24
N GLU A 555 -5.49 -2.94 -8.77
CA GLU A 555 -4.69 -2.08 -9.65
C GLU A 555 -3.61 -2.84 -10.45
N ASP A 556 -3.03 -3.89 -9.87
CA ASP A 556 -2.10 -4.76 -10.59
C ASP A 556 -2.85 -5.65 -11.61
N CYS A 557 -4.05 -6.11 -11.27
CA CYS A 557 -4.97 -6.77 -12.22
C CYS A 557 -5.41 -5.83 -13.35
N ASN A 558 -5.71 -4.55 -13.09
CA ASN A 558 -5.94 -3.51 -14.11
C ASN A 558 -4.73 -3.36 -15.04
N SER A 559 -3.52 -3.34 -14.46
CA SER A 559 -2.27 -3.31 -15.23
C SER A 559 -2.01 -4.59 -16.03
N MET A 560 -2.58 -5.73 -15.64
CA MET A 560 -2.53 -6.97 -16.42
C MET A 560 -3.52 -6.93 -17.58
N ILE A 561 -4.79 -6.59 -17.33
CA ILE A 561 -5.83 -6.49 -18.37
C ILE A 561 -5.43 -5.49 -19.46
N THR A 562 -4.85 -4.35 -19.10
CA THR A 562 -4.40 -3.37 -20.13
C THR A 562 -3.26 -3.88 -21.01
N LYS A 563 -2.44 -4.83 -20.55
CA LYS A 563 -1.36 -5.44 -21.35
C LYS A 563 -1.87 -6.52 -22.32
N THR A 564 -3.04 -7.11 -22.08
CA THR A 564 -3.65 -8.07 -22.98
C THR A 564 -4.43 -7.42 -24.13
N VAL A 565 -4.53 -6.08 -24.13
CA VAL A 565 -5.19 -5.31 -25.20
C VAL A 565 -4.23 -5.06 -26.36
N HIS A 566 -4.59 -5.60 -27.53
CA HIS A 566 -3.85 -5.42 -28.78
C HIS A 566 -4.78 -4.84 -29.85
N GLY A 567 -4.80 -3.51 -29.95
CA GLY A 567 -5.58 -2.75 -30.94
C GLY A 567 -6.79 -2.01 -30.38
N THR A 568 -7.68 -1.56 -31.28
CA THR A 568 -8.84 -0.69 -30.97
C THR A 568 -10.19 -1.36 -31.24
N GLY A 569 -10.23 -2.69 -31.27
CA GLY A 569 -11.44 -3.46 -31.53
C GLY A 569 -12.31 -3.67 -30.29
N ASP A 570 -13.00 -4.81 -30.28
CA ASP A 570 -13.70 -5.31 -29.10
C ASP A 570 -12.68 -5.82 -28.08
N VAL A 571 -12.40 -4.99 -27.08
CA VAL A 571 -11.37 -5.25 -26.08
C VAL A 571 -11.88 -6.24 -25.05
N THR A 572 -13.18 -6.26 -24.75
CA THR A 572 -13.73 -7.28 -23.83
C THR A 572 -13.52 -8.68 -24.41
N LYS A 573 -13.78 -8.90 -25.71
CA LYS A 573 -13.49 -10.18 -26.38
C LYS A 573 -12.00 -10.54 -26.36
N GLN A 574 -11.08 -9.58 -26.51
CA GLN A 574 -9.64 -9.86 -26.40
C GLN A 574 -9.26 -10.35 -25.00
N VAL A 575 -9.73 -9.64 -23.97
CA VAL A 575 -9.48 -9.99 -22.56
C VAL A 575 -10.08 -11.36 -22.20
N MET A 576 -11.33 -11.60 -22.60
CA MET A 576 -12.02 -12.87 -22.33
C MET A 576 -11.33 -14.06 -23.00
N LYS A 577 -10.97 -13.97 -24.29
CA LYS A 577 -10.24 -15.05 -24.99
C LYS A 577 -8.88 -15.36 -24.36
N ILE A 578 -8.17 -14.35 -23.89
CA ILE A 578 -6.89 -14.55 -23.21
C ILE A 578 -7.08 -15.18 -21.83
N LYS A 579 -8.15 -14.84 -21.11
CA LYS A 579 -8.52 -15.48 -19.84
C LYS A 579 -8.98 -16.93 -20.01
N GLU A 580 -9.77 -17.22 -21.03
CA GLU A 580 -10.17 -18.57 -21.44
C GLU A 580 -8.96 -19.43 -21.80
N ALA A 581 -8.06 -18.92 -22.65
CA ALA A 581 -6.81 -19.61 -22.97
C ALA A 581 -5.93 -19.85 -21.73
N GLN A 582 -5.84 -18.88 -20.81
CA GLN A 582 -5.14 -19.07 -19.54
C GLN A 582 -5.76 -20.17 -18.66
N ALA A 583 -7.08 -20.25 -18.58
CA ALA A 583 -7.77 -21.30 -17.83
C ALA A 583 -7.56 -22.69 -18.46
N LEU A 584 -7.73 -22.81 -19.78
CA LEU A 584 -7.49 -24.05 -20.52
C LEU A 584 -6.03 -24.53 -20.36
N LEU A 585 -5.05 -23.64 -20.45
CA LEU A 585 -3.64 -23.99 -20.25
C LEU A 585 -3.34 -24.45 -18.81
N ARG A 586 -4.01 -23.88 -17.79
CA ARG A 586 -3.86 -24.33 -16.39
C ARG A 586 -4.44 -25.71 -16.14
N ASN A 587 -5.58 -26.00 -16.73
CA ASN A 587 -6.28 -27.28 -16.50
C ASN A 587 -5.63 -28.44 -17.28
N ASN A 588 -4.93 -28.16 -18.38
CA ASN A 588 -4.39 -29.19 -19.29
C ASN A 588 -2.86 -29.31 -19.29
N LEU A 589 -2.11 -28.41 -18.63
CA LEU A 589 -0.66 -28.48 -18.54
C LEU A 589 -0.21 -28.46 -17.07
N PRO A 590 0.77 -29.29 -16.67
CA PRO A 590 1.39 -29.14 -15.36
C PRO A 590 2.03 -27.76 -15.26
N LEU A 591 1.55 -26.95 -14.31
CA LEU A 591 2.02 -25.58 -14.12
C LEU A 591 3.44 -25.58 -13.53
N ILE A 592 4.43 -25.46 -14.41
CA ILE A 592 5.82 -25.25 -14.02
C ILE A 592 5.95 -23.85 -13.41
N PHE A 593 5.71 -23.76 -12.09
CA PHE A 593 6.00 -22.57 -11.30
C PHE A 593 7.51 -22.32 -11.30
N LYS A 594 7.98 -21.45 -12.21
CA LYS A 594 9.33 -20.87 -12.16
C LYS A 594 9.40 -19.85 -11.01
N GLY A 595 9.34 -20.34 -9.79
CA GLY A 595 9.73 -19.57 -8.61
C GLY A 595 11.14 -19.01 -8.79
N LYS A 596 11.37 -17.78 -8.32
CA LYS A 596 12.72 -17.19 -8.25
C LYS A 596 13.50 -17.77 -7.06
N ASN A 597 13.51 -19.10 -6.97
CA ASN A 597 14.27 -19.84 -5.98
C ASN A 597 15.76 -19.71 -6.33
N TRP A 598 16.61 -19.76 -5.32
CA TRP A 598 18.05 -19.82 -5.59
C TRP A 598 18.37 -21.18 -6.20
N LYS A 599 19.16 -21.17 -7.27
CA LYS A 599 19.72 -22.40 -7.82
C LYS A 599 20.88 -22.85 -6.94
N ASN A 600 21.08 -24.17 -6.86
CA ASN A 600 22.17 -24.81 -6.09
C ASN A 600 22.06 -24.49 -4.59
N LEU A 601 20.91 -24.85 -4.01
CA LEU A 601 20.74 -24.96 -2.57
C LEU A 601 21.39 -26.27 -2.11
N LYS A 602 22.15 -26.23 -1.01
CA LYS A 602 22.65 -27.43 -0.31
C LYS A 602 21.88 -27.54 1.02
N PRO A 603 21.02 -28.55 1.22
CA PRO A 603 20.39 -28.77 2.52
C PRO A 603 21.45 -29.16 3.56
N VAL A 604 21.26 -28.66 4.78
CA VAL A 604 22.05 -28.96 5.97
C VAL A 604 21.10 -29.05 7.18
N ALA A 605 21.56 -29.48 8.35
CA ALA A 605 20.68 -29.95 9.44
C ALA A 605 19.66 -28.92 9.95
N ASN A 606 19.93 -27.61 9.80
CA ASN A 606 19.05 -26.55 10.28
C ASN A 606 18.56 -25.55 9.22
N CYS A 607 19.10 -25.54 8.00
CA CYS A 607 18.63 -24.68 6.90
C CYS A 607 19.20 -25.15 5.54
N GLU A 608 19.10 -24.32 4.49
CA GLU A 608 19.79 -24.57 3.21
C GLU A 608 20.88 -23.52 2.93
N ILE A 609 22.08 -23.95 2.56
CA ILE A 609 23.18 -23.07 2.12
C ILE A 609 22.91 -22.58 0.70
N ALA A 610 23.12 -21.28 0.45
CA ALA A 610 22.86 -20.66 -0.85
C ALA A 610 24.09 -19.97 -1.46
N GLY A 611 24.85 -20.70 -2.28
CA GLY A 611 25.99 -20.19 -3.05
C GLY A 611 27.32 -20.75 -2.60
N ALA A 612 28.39 -19.95 -2.69
CA ALA A 612 29.73 -20.40 -2.39
C ALA A 612 29.93 -20.63 -0.88
N ILE A 613 30.51 -21.78 -0.55
CA ILE A 613 31.13 -22.08 0.74
C ILE A 613 32.60 -21.65 0.60
N THR A 614 33.10 -20.89 1.58
CA THR A 614 34.43 -20.26 1.54
C THR A 614 35.16 -20.46 2.86
N GLU A 615 36.47 -20.26 2.90
CA GLU A 615 37.20 -20.29 4.18
C GLU A 615 36.70 -19.17 5.12
N VAL A 616 36.73 -19.45 6.42
CA VAL A 616 36.44 -18.43 7.44
C VAL A 616 37.56 -17.37 7.37
N PRO A 617 37.25 -16.06 7.33
CA PRO A 617 38.26 -15.02 7.35
C PRO A 617 39.14 -15.16 8.59
N LYS A 618 40.46 -14.94 8.42
CA LYS A 618 41.42 -14.80 9.52
C LYS A 618 41.38 -13.35 10.00
N ASP A 619 40.37 -13.03 10.80
CA ASP A 619 40.11 -11.69 11.34
C ASP A 619 39.94 -11.72 12.87
N GLU A 620 39.70 -10.56 13.49
CA GLU A 620 39.49 -10.40 14.94
C GLU A 620 38.43 -11.35 15.55
N ASN A 621 37.49 -11.85 14.74
CA ASN A 621 36.38 -12.69 15.19
C ASN A 621 36.72 -14.20 15.14
N THR A 622 37.81 -14.60 14.46
CA THR A 622 38.13 -16.03 14.26
C THR A 622 38.31 -16.75 15.59
N ASN A 623 39.08 -16.19 16.52
CA ASN A 623 39.35 -16.81 17.82
C ASN A 623 38.06 -16.95 18.65
N PHE A 624 37.21 -15.92 18.64
CA PHE A 624 35.90 -15.95 19.31
C PHE A 624 34.98 -17.05 18.75
N ILE A 625 34.95 -17.24 17.42
CA ILE A 625 34.18 -18.33 16.80
C ILE A 625 34.71 -19.71 17.23
N LEU A 626 36.03 -19.87 17.32
CA LEU A 626 36.66 -21.12 17.74
C LEU A 626 36.37 -21.43 19.22
N GLU A 627 36.45 -20.43 20.08
CA GLU A 627 36.14 -20.52 21.51
C GLU A 627 34.67 -20.92 21.75
N GLU A 628 33.72 -20.20 21.14
CA GLU A 628 32.27 -20.46 21.26
C GLU A 628 31.84 -21.83 20.69
N LEU A 629 32.62 -22.41 19.76
CA LEU A 629 32.37 -23.73 19.18
C LEU A 629 33.22 -24.85 19.80
N GLY A 630 34.13 -24.55 20.73
CA GLY A 630 35.04 -25.52 21.33
C GLY A 630 36.05 -26.14 20.34
N LEU A 631 36.48 -25.37 19.34
CA LEU A 631 37.36 -25.83 18.25
C LEU A 631 38.81 -25.33 18.41
N SER A 632 39.78 -26.14 18.01
CA SER A 632 41.21 -25.78 18.01
C SER A 632 41.62 -24.95 16.79
N ASP A 633 40.97 -25.15 15.64
CA ASP A 633 41.29 -24.49 14.38
C ASP A 633 40.08 -24.39 13.43
N THR A 634 40.25 -23.70 12.31
CA THR A 634 39.18 -23.45 11.33
C THR A 634 38.97 -24.59 10.32
N SER A 635 39.56 -25.78 10.51
CA SER A 635 39.49 -26.86 9.51
C SER A 635 38.06 -27.31 9.22
N CYS A 636 37.27 -27.47 10.29
CA CYS A 636 35.90 -28.00 10.29
C CYS A 636 34.81 -26.93 10.15
N ILE A 637 35.17 -25.66 9.94
CA ILE A 637 34.23 -24.55 9.75
C ILE A 637 34.48 -23.78 8.45
N LYS A 638 33.40 -23.34 7.80
CA LYS A 638 33.44 -22.56 6.55
C LYS A 638 32.52 -21.35 6.63
N LYS A 639 32.89 -20.25 5.98
CA LYS A 639 32.03 -19.06 5.82
C LYS A 639 31.03 -19.24 4.68
N VAL A 640 29.79 -18.82 4.95
CA VAL A 640 28.68 -18.74 4.01
C VAL A 640 28.08 -17.32 4.03
N ASP A 641 27.78 -16.75 2.86
CA ASP A 641 27.22 -15.39 2.77
C ASP A 641 25.67 -15.35 2.80
N ARG A 642 24.99 -16.44 2.49
CA ARG A 642 23.52 -16.50 2.35
C ARG A 642 22.99 -17.90 2.65
N VAL A 643 21.81 -17.94 3.27
CA VAL A 643 21.09 -19.17 3.60
C VAL A 643 19.60 -19.00 3.38
N MET A 644 18.89 -20.10 3.14
CA MET A 644 17.42 -20.15 3.11
C MET A 644 16.94 -20.88 4.36
N LEU A 645 16.17 -20.18 5.19
CA LEU A 645 15.58 -20.73 6.42
C LEU A 645 14.06 -20.66 6.28
N ASN A 646 13.37 -21.81 6.34
CA ASN A 646 11.92 -21.92 6.19
C ASN A 646 11.40 -21.17 4.93
N GLY A 647 12.08 -21.36 3.79
CA GLY A 647 11.81 -20.66 2.52
C GLY A 647 12.19 -19.17 2.48
N LYS A 648 12.53 -18.53 3.61
CA LYS A 648 12.96 -17.13 3.67
C LYS A 648 14.43 -17.00 3.30
N LYS A 649 14.74 -16.08 2.37
CA LYS A 649 16.11 -15.74 1.98
C LYS A 649 16.77 -14.85 3.04
N MET A 650 17.86 -15.32 3.62
CA MET A 650 18.68 -14.58 4.56
C MET A 650 20.03 -14.21 3.95
N TYR A 651 20.49 -13.00 4.25
CA TYR A 651 21.72 -12.42 3.73
C TYR A 651 22.61 -11.95 4.88
N SER A 652 23.91 -12.09 4.70
CA SER A 652 24.93 -11.54 5.59
C SER A 652 25.40 -10.15 5.16
N GLY A 653 26.04 -9.42 6.08
CA GLY A 653 26.69 -8.15 5.81
C GLY A 653 27.89 -8.26 4.84
N SER A 654 28.55 -9.41 4.80
CA SER A 654 29.65 -9.68 3.86
C SER A 654 29.20 -9.91 2.41
N TYR A 655 27.90 -10.01 2.11
CA TYR A 655 27.39 -10.25 0.77
C TYR A 655 27.44 -8.99 -0.14
N THR A 656 28.64 -8.70 -0.67
CA THR A 656 28.94 -7.45 -1.42
C THR A 656 28.16 -7.23 -2.73
N ARG A 657 27.51 -8.25 -3.29
CA ARG A 657 26.73 -8.11 -4.54
C ARG A 657 25.48 -7.25 -4.35
N MET A 658 24.95 -7.14 -3.13
CA MET A 658 23.71 -6.41 -2.82
C MET A 658 23.95 -4.91 -2.51
N LYS A 659 24.58 -4.17 -3.44
CA LYS A 659 25.08 -2.80 -3.17
C LYS A 659 24.00 -1.77 -2.75
N ARG A 660 22.74 -1.97 -3.16
CA ARG A 660 21.61 -1.01 -3.02
C ARG A 660 20.57 -1.38 -1.94
N ARG A 661 20.77 -2.46 -1.18
CA ARG A 661 19.86 -2.92 -0.13
C ARG A 661 20.65 -3.35 1.10
N ILE A 662 20.01 -3.33 2.26
CA ILE A 662 20.52 -3.93 3.50
C ILE A 662 19.47 -4.97 3.91
N CYS A 663 19.90 -6.23 3.99
CA CYS A 663 19.03 -7.39 4.28
C CYS A 663 19.61 -8.28 5.39
N ASN A 664 20.61 -7.80 6.14
CA ASN A 664 21.33 -8.57 7.15
C ASN A 664 20.95 -8.24 8.59
N THR A 665 19.95 -7.38 8.81
CA THR A 665 19.46 -7.04 10.15
C THR A 665 18.18 -7.81 10.45
N PHE A 666 18.13 -8.44 11.63
CA PHE A 666 17.07 -9.36 12.02
C PHE A 666 16.63 -9.17 13.47
N LEU A 667 15.41 -9.60 13.77
CA LEU A 667 14.94 -9.87 15.13
C LEU A 667 15.15 -11.36 15.40
N THR A 668 15.67 -11.69 16.59
CA THR A 668 15.72 -13.07 17.07
C THR A 668 14.42 -13.47 17.75
N LYS A 669 14.18 -14.78 17.88
CA LYS A 669 13.07 -15.36 18.69
C LYS A 669 13.00 -14.86 20.13
N ARG A 670 14.11 -14.34 20.66
CA ARG A 670 14.23 -13.77 22.01
C ARG A 670 14.00 -12.26 22.05
N GLY A 671 13.49 -11.66 20.97
CA GLY A 671 13.22 -10.22 20.86
C GLY A 671 14.46 -9.34 20.69
N ILE A 672 15.65 -9.91 20.46
CA ILE A 672 16.90 -9.14 20.33
C ILE A 672 17.11 -8.78 18.86
N ALA A 673 17.30 -7.48 18.57
CA ALA A 673 17.70 -7.04 17.24
C ALA A 673 19.22 -7.26 17.03
N CYS A 674 19.62 -7.71 15.85
CA CYS A 674 21.02 -7.94 15.51
C CYS A 674 21.32 -7.75 14.02
N SER A 675 22.58 -7.48 13.67
CA SER A 675 23.07 -7.49 12.29
C SER A 675 24.04 -8.65 12.06
N VAL A 676 23.74 -9.53 11.12
CA VAL A 676 24.59 -10.67 10.74
C VAL A 676 25.83 -10.16 9.99
N LYS A 677 27.04 -10.46 10.50
CA LYS A 677 28.31 -10.25 9.78
C LYS A 677 28.44 -11.28 8.66
N TYR A 678 28.42 -12.57 9.01
CA TYR A 678 28.42 -13.73 8.10
C TYR A 678 27.87 -14.99 8.78
N PHE A 679 27.53 -16.00 7.99
CA PHE A 679 27.14 -17.32 8.48
C PHE A 679 28.36 -18.25 8.52
N ILE A 680 28.36 -19.20 9.46
CA ILE A 680 29.41 -20.18 9.69
C ILE A 680 28.76 -21.56 9.58
N PHE A 681 29.29 -22.39 8.67
CA PHE A 681 28.91 -23.78 8.48
C PHE A 681 29.88 -24.68 9.20
N HIS A 682 29.38 -25.49 10.13
CA HIS A 682 30.14 -26.50 10.83
C HIS A 682 30.01 -27.84 10.10
N GLU A 683 31.10 -28.34 9.52
CA GLU A 683 31.05 -29.44 8.55
C GLU A 683 30.74 -30.79 9.20
N GLN A 684 31.14 -31.03 10.45
CA GLN A 684 30.83 -32.28 11.16
C GLN A 684 29.35 -32.36 11.60
N THR A 685 28.84 -31.33 12.28
CA THR A 685 27.45 -31.30 12.79
C THR A 685 26.39 -30.93 11.74
N GLN A 686 26.82 -30.48 10.55
CA GLN A 686 25.97 -29.91 9.51
C GLN A 686 25.11 -28.72 9.99
N LEU A 687 25.52 -28.00 11.04
CA LEU A 687 24.80 -26.83 11.55
C LEU A 687 25.32 -25.52 10.94
N ILE A 688 24.39 -24.59 10.66
CA ILE A 688 24.71 -23.18 10.42
C ILE A 688 24.52 -22.36 11.69
N PHE A 689 25.54 -21.55 11.97
CA PHE A 689 25.54 -20.46 12.94
C PHE A 689 25.59 -19.11 12.22
N ALA A 690 25.10 -18.05 12.86
CA ALA A 690 25.22 -16.67 12.43
C ALA A 690 26.15 -15.93 13.41
N LEU A 691 27.23 -15.35 12.90
CA LEU A 691 28.00 -14.36 13.66
C LEU A 691 27.26 -13.03 13.57
N VAL A 692 26.78 -12.53 14.70
CA VAL A 692 25.93 -11.33 14.76
C VAL A 692 26.53 -10.24 15.63
N ILE A 693 26.23 -8.99 15.28
CA ILE A 693 26.42 -7.82 16.13
C ILE A 693 25.05 -7.47 16.74
N PRO A 694 24.85 -7.61 18.07
CA PRO A 694 23.64 -7.15 18.73
C PRO A 694 23.41 -5.65 18.54
N LEU A 695 22.15 -5.24 18.44
CA LEU A 695 21.73 -3.85 18.34
C LEU A 695 20.88 -3.49 19.56
N TYR A 696 21.35 -2.55 20.38
CA TYR A 696 20.56 -1.98 21.46
C TYR A 696 19.54 -1.02 20.86
N LEU A 697 18.25 -1.32 21.05
CA LEU A 697 17.14 -0.51 20.57
C LEU A 697 16.64 0.43 21.67
N THR A 698 16.37 1.68 21.31
CA THR A 698 15.68 2.66 22.16
C THR A 698 14.43 3.14 21.42
N GLU A 699 13.28 3.17 22.10
CA GLU A 699 12.03 3.69 21.51
C GLU A 699 12.23 5.13 21.02
N TYR A 700 11.87 5.38 19.76
CA TYR A 700 11.80 6.74 19.26
C TYR A 700 10.43 7.36 19.61
N ARG A 701 10.45 8.57 20.19
CA ARG A 701 9.26 9.25 20.71
C ARG A 701 9.27 10.71 20.28
N ILE A 702 8.18 11.17 19.67
CA ILE A 702 7.95 12.55 19.26
C ILE A 702 6.72 13.08 19.99
N GLY A 703 6.86 14.26 20.60
CA GLY A 703 5.74 15.02 21.13
C GLY A 703 5.06 14.44 22.37
N GLU A 704 3.94 15.04 22.76
CA GLU A 704 3.23 14.74 24.01
C GLU A 704 2.60 13.34 23.97
N LEU A 705 2.02 12.98 22.82
CA LEU A 705 1.43 11.65 22.58
C LEU A 705 2.50 10.55 22.38
N ARG A 706 3.79 10.88 22.54
CA ARG A 706 4.95 10.00 22.38
C ARG A 706 4.84 9.18 21.09
N ALA A 707 4.57 9.85 19.97
CA ALA A 707 4.31 9.21 18.68
C ALA A 707 5.60 8.78 17.97
N GLY A 708 5.51 7.85 17.03
CA GLY A 708 6.64 7.28 16.29
C GLY A 708 7.25 6.01 16.90
N LYS A 709 6.63 5.38 17.91
CA LYS A 709 7.22 4.28 18.70
C LYS A 709 7.61 3.02 17.92
N TYR A 710 7.01 2.81 16.76
CA TYR A 710 7.32 1.69 15.87
C TYR A 710 8.68 1.84 15.17
N LEU A 711 9.28 3.04 15.23
CA LEU A 711 10.69 3.27 14.93
C LEU A 711 11.50 3.21 16.22
N PHE A 712 12.65 2.56 16.15
CA PHE A 712 13.64 2.51 17.22
C PHE A 712 14.92 3.19 16.74
N THR A 713 15.63 3.88 17.61
CA THR A 713 17.03 4.24 17.35
C THR A 713 17.92 3.09 17.80
N SER A 714 18.99 2.79 17.06
CA SER A 714 19.88 1.68 17.40
C SER A 714 21.34 2.08 17.57
N THR A 715 21.97 1.55 18.61
CA THR A 715 23.42 1.53 18.79
C THR A 715 23.93 0.10 18.66
N ALA A 716 25.00 -0.11 17.90
CA ALA A 716 25.62 -1.43 17.78
C ALA A 716 26.44 -1.77 19.03
N CYS A 717 26.45 -3.04 19.43
CA CYS A 717 27.35 -3.54 20.46
C CYS A 717 28.76 -3.77 19.87
N ASP A 718 29.80 -3.50 20.64
CA ASP A 718 31.20 -3.73 20.22
C ASP A 718 31.56 -5.23 20.17
N LYS A 719 30.83 -6.08 20.92
CA LYS A 719 31.05 -7.52 20.96
C LYS A 719 30.10 -8.26 20.02
N CYS A 720 30.66 -9.17 19.23
CA CYS A 720 29.86 -10.12 18.46
C CYS A 720 29.25 -11.20 19.38
N LYS A 721 28.23 -11.88 18.88
CA LYS A 721 27.69 -13.13 19.45
C LYS A 721 27.57 -14.19 18.35
N LEU A 722 27.68 -15.45 18.73
CA LEU A 722 27.38 -16.59 17.86
C LEU A 722 25.99 -17.11 18.20
N LEU A 723 25.13 -17.29 17.20
CA LEU A 723 23.77 -17.83 17.36
C LEU A 723 23.55 -18.97 16.37
N LEU A 724 22.73 -19.97 16.70
CA LEU A 724 22.19 -20.88 15.68
C LEU A 724 21.32 -20.08 14.70
N VAL A 725 21.38 -20.41 13.40
CA VAL A 725 20.59 -19.69 12.38
C VAL A 725 19.08 -19.70 12.69
N ASN A 726 18.61 -20.76 13.35
CA ASN A 726 17.21 -20.93 13.75
C ASN A 726 16.75 -19.97 14.84
N GLU A 727 17.65 -19.20 15.47
CA GLU A 727 17.28 -18.11 16.37
C GLU A 727 16.86 -16.85 15.60
N LEU A 728 17.19 -16.71 14.31
CA LEU A 728 16.77 -15.58 13.46
C LEU A 728 15.34 -15.79 12.95
N GLU A 729 14.47 -14.79 13.10
CA GLU A 729 13.03 -14.94 12.84
C GLU A 729 12.50 -14.00 11.75
N GLU A 730 12.75 -12.70 11.91
CA GLU A 730 12.19 -11.63 11.07
C GLU A 730 13.27 -10.68 10.57
N ASN A 731 13.14 -10.20 9.32
CA ASN A 731 14.06 -9.20 8.77
C ASN A 731 13.62 -7.79 9.17
N LEU A 732 14.53 -7.01 9.74
CA LEU A 732 14.28 -5.65 10.20
C LEU A 732 14.77 -4.62 9.19
N TRP A 733 14.08 -3.48 9.13
CA TRP A 733 14.46 -2.36 8.29
C TRP A 733 15.59 -1.57 8.94
N TYR A 734 16.79 -1.70 8.38
CA TYR A 734 17.93 -0.86 8.74
C TYR A 734 17.90 0.45 7.93
N ILE A 735 17.58 1.55 8.60
CA ILE A 735 17.32 2.86 7.99
C ILE A 735 18.40 3.84 8.44
N ASP A 736 19.37 4.08 7.55
CA ASP A 736 20.46 5.02 7.76
C ASP A 736 20.33 6.24 6.81
N PRO A 737 19.76 7.36 7.29
CA PRO A 737 19.64 8.60 6.53
C PRO A 737 20.98 9.38 6.45
N LYS A 738 22.06 8.86 7.04
CA LYS A 738 23.38 9.52 7.19
C LYS A 738 23.30 10.89 7.87
N VAL A 739 22.60 10.95 9.01
CA VAL A 739 22.40 12.16 9.83
C VAL A 739 22.87 11.90 11.25
N ASN A 740 23.84 12.67 11.74
CA ASN A 740 24.29 12.71 13.14
C ASN A 740 24.58 11.31 13.77
N GLY A 741 25.04 10.34 12.97
CA GLY A 741 25.26 8.95 13.41
C GLY A 741 24.00 8.15 13.73
N LYS A 742 22.81 8.75 13.63
CA LYS A 742 21.54 8.15 14.06
C LYS A 742 21.02 7.13 13.04
N ILE A 743 20.99 5.87 13.46
CA ILE A 743 20.41 4.75 12.72
C ILE A 743 19.02 4.45 13.29
N PHE A 744 18.05 4.22 12.42
CA PHE A 744 16.72 3.78 12.79
C PHE A 744 16.50 2.31 12.39
N ILE A 745 15.85 1.58 13.27
CA ILE A 745 15.39 0.21 13.06
C ILE A 745 13.86 0.21 13.09
N ALA A 746 13.22 -0.50 12.16
CA ALA A 746 11.78 -0.69 12.16
C ALA A 746 11.43 -2.16 11.87
N LYS A 747 10.41 -2.68 12.56
CA LYS A 747 9.74 -3.92 12.16
C LYS A 747 8.80 -3.62 10.98
N MET A 748 8.52 -4.62 10.15
CA MET A 748 7.44 -4.51 9.15
C MET A 748 6.10 -4.68 9.86
N PRO A 749 5.07 -3.85 9.58
CA PRO A 749 3.78 -4.00 10.25
C PRO A 749 3.13 -5.36 9.93
N ASN A 750 3.42 -5.94 8.76
CA ASN A 750 3.05 -7.31 8.42
C ASN A 750 4.21 -8.06 7.76
N SER A 751 4.28 -9.36 8.07
CA SER A 751 5.24 -10.33 7.54
C SER A 751 5.13 -10.59 6.04
N TYR A 752 3.96 -10.35 5.44
CA TYR A 752 3.72 -10.44 3.99
C TYR A 752 4.40 -9.32 3.18
N GLY A 753 4.69 -8.17 3.81
CA GLY A 753 5.31 -7.00 3.20
C GLY A 753 4.50 -6.37 2.05
N HIS A 754 5.19 -5.66 1.13
CA HIS A 754 4.53 -5.13 -0.07
C HIS A 754 4.05 -6.23 -1.04
N SER A 755 4.38 -7.49 -0.75
CA SER A 755 4.03 -8.69 -1.54
C SER A 755 2.65 -9.26 -1.27
N VAL A 756 1.88 -8.80 -0.25
CA VAL A 756 0.43 -9.12 -0.14
C VAL A 756 -0.29 -8.89 -1.47
N PHE A 757 0.15 -7.88 -2.21
CA PHE A 757 -0.56 -7.33 -3.35
C PHE A 757 0.02 -7.76 -4.72
N LYS A 758 0.76 -8.87 -4.82
CA LYS A 758 1.53 -9.23 -6.03
C LYS A 758 1.69 -10.71 -6.34
#